data_AF-A0A060SEP3-F1
#
_entry.id   AF-A0A060SEP3-F1
#
_cell.length_a   1.000
_cell.length_b   1.000
_cell.length_c   1.000
_cell.angle_alpha   90.00
_cell.angle_beta   90.00
_cell.angle_gamma   90.00
#
_symmetry.space_group_name_H-M   'P 1'
#
loop_
_entity.id
_entity.type
_entity.pdbx_description
1 polymer ?
#
loop_
_entity_poly.entity_id
_entity_poly.type
_entity_poly.pdbx_seq_one_letter_code
_entity_poly.pdbx_strand_id
1 'polypeptide(L)'
;MRPTQYLLRAVASAATRKNSLSFIGLGRMGSEMAYNLFSRTLVESNGTARFVVCDAREETSHAFVKNFSAQFPGAQVQVATTPAEALLASRTVVTMLPSSPHVRNVYVEEEGIVSALRSLSPEDARSTLCIDSTTLDVEVARNVAAAVQNTGAAMVDAPVSGGVAGAKAGTLSFLVGGPEEAYKLARPYLLHMGKNIIYCGDSGAGLVAKICNNLILGVQQIVVGEAMLLGQKLGLDPKVLASVINSSTGACWASAVNNPVPGSLPDKSPPCERDYEGGFATSLMLKDMGLATDLAESTGVPLPMGHAAEKIYADVVSEDPELANKDFSVAQQMYSRYVEHVEERKHMERNINRSVVPLPPLPVPSSPSLPPPTARAALLALSMSKKPNAIIFGGLNTCSRTLAALLVPVDGGDRLVEHLRIVDKYSVAPATTYLGSVFPEVLKQPNVEYRQANLTVASTVSSCYEPPAGQAPYDYVFDFTGEIQWDRPEAVHITHTFKIARLIGLEAARRNVPAYVRIQHAFYQCKESGSHDEKEDVKPEGVMGTWWHETLQTELTRALCCSLNLVIVRTALPYGPYVNYHAVIPFIAVAACYGYLKQPMKALHSPGKYPSHTVHVDDIAGAMWACAEWMAKIGRKEADAIAGEEIPFKNEKNKVEEVEGMVPHHQKVIAPLFNIEDDSKVTLVELGNVIASYFGTTFDFHSFVTNMAAKFRLEDVIEDINEVHVSTWTKMITTSNPPVPNTQFSSYMDVYCLKKHVVAFSADKIKNVVGYKLKRPYFNHETVGEMVEKLKAEHSWPNNDP
;
A
#
# COMPACT_ATOMS: atom_id res chain seq x y z
N MET A 1 10.61 66.28 5.67
CA MET A 1 12.01 65.83 5.73
C MET A 1 12.17 64.91 6.94
N ARG A 2 12.27 63.59 6.71
CA ARG A 2 12.64 62.61 7.76
C ARG A 2 14.07 62.13 7.45
N PRO A 3 15.01 62.18 8.40
CA PRO A 3 16.41 61.94 8.13
C PRO A 3 16.78 60.47 8.34
N THR A 4 16.76 59.65 7.28
CA THR A 4 17.25 58.24 7.36
C THR A 4 18.25 57.84 6.28
N GLN A 5 18.42 58.61 5.20
CA GLN A 5 19.49 58.35 4.23
C GLN A 5 20.88 58.83 4.67
N TYR A 6 20.98 59.71 5.68
CA TYR A 6 22.26 60.32 6.08
C TYR A 6 22.99 59.59 7.22
N LEU A 7 22.31 58.83 8.07
CA LEU A 7 22.97 58.13 9.19
C LEU A 7 23.60 56.78 8.80
N LEU A 8 23.09 56.09 7.77
CA LEU A 8 23.69 54.84 7.28
C LEU A 8 24.95 55.07 6.41
N ARG A 9 25.11 56.26 5.83
CA ARG A 9 26.39 56.68 5.22
C ARG A 9 27.52 56.81 6.25
N ALA A 10 27.20 56.97 7.54
CA ALA A 10 28.22 57.16 8.58
C ALA A 10 28.95 55.87 8.99
N VAL A 11 28.54 54.69 8.50
CA VAL A 11 29.22 53.41 8.80
C VAL A 11 29.48 52.53 7.57
N ALA A 12 29.09 52.94 6.37
CA ALA A 12 29.34 52.18 5.14
C ALA A 12 30.64 52.61 4.44
N SER A 13 31.78 52.56 5.15
CA SER A 13 33.04 52.42 4.43
C SER A 13 33.17 50.96 3.97
N ALA A 14 33.78 50.69 2.81
CA ALA A 14 34.11 49.32 2.41
C ALA A 14 34.92 48.57 3.49
N ALA A 15 35.65 49.28 4.37
CA ALA A 15 36.44 48.71 5.46
C ALA A 15 35.58 48.11 6.60
N THR A 16 34.41 48.69 6.88
CA THR A 16 33.56 48.29 8.01
C THR A 16 32.61 47.15 7.64
N ARG A 17 32.18 47.07 6.38
CA ARG A 17 31.35 45.96 5.86
C ARG A 17 32.05 44.60 5.98
N LYS A 18 33.37 44.55 5.76
CA LYS A 18 34.16 43.31 5.72
C LYS A 18 34.04 42.44 6.99
N ASN A 19 33.76 43.05 8.14
CA ASN A 19 33.63 42.39 9.44
C ASN A 19 32.19 42.44 9.99
N SER A 20 31.21 42.71 9.13
CA SER A 20 29.81 42.90 9.53
C SER A 20 28.96 41.71 9.11
N LEU A 21 28.09 41.25 10.01
CA LEU A 21 27.17 40.15 9.78
C LEU A 21 25.74 40.57 10.13
N SER A 22 24.77 40.21 9.29
CA SER A 22 23.36 40.48 9.54
C SER A 22 22.54 39.22 9.77
N PHE A 23 21.48 39.37 10.56
CA PHE A 23 20.47 38.34 10.77
C PHE A 23 19.08 38.92 10.49
N ILE A 24 18.36 38.29 9.56
CA ILE A 24 17.03 38.72 9.12
C ILE A 24 16.01 37.64 9.52
N GLY A 25 15.02 38.04 10.31
CA GLY A 25 14.03 37.14 10.91
C GLY A 25 14.44 36.70 12.32
N LEU A 26 13.81 37.30 13.33
CA LEU A 26 14.08 37.12 14.75
C LEU A 26 12.92 36.42 15.46
N GLY A 27 12.28 35.47 14.78
CA GLY A 27 11.28 34.59 15.39
C GLY A 27 11.86 33.68 16.48
N ARG A 28 11.06 32.70 16.92
CA ARG A 28 11.45 31.76 17.99
C ARG A 28 12.79 31.06 17.75
N MET A 29 13.06 30.68 16.49
CA MET A 29 14.36 30.10 16.09
C MET A 29 15.41 31.18 15.84
N GLY A 30 15.06 32.20 15.03
CA GLY A 30 16.00 33.21 14.56
C GLY A 30 16.66 34.02 15.67
N SER A 31 15.91 34.38 16.73
CA SER A 31 16.48 35.10 17.87
C SER A 31 17.58 34.30 18.59
N GLU A 32 17.36 33.02 18.85
CA GLU A 32 18.33 32.17 19.55
C GLU A 32 19.56 31.88 18.66
N MET A 33 19.33 31.68 17.36
CA MET A 33 20.39 31.51 16.36
C MET A 33 21.25 32.78 16.24
N ALA A 34 20.63 33.95 16.11
CA ALA A 34 21.32 35.24 16.05
C ALA A 34 22.15 35.49 17.31
N TYR A 35 21.60 35.20 18.50
CA TYR A 35 22.31 35.33 19.77
C TYR A 35 23.59 34.48 19.79
N ASN A 36 23.50 33.19 19.41
CA ASN A 36 24.65 32.28 19.38
C ASN A 36 25.69 32.68 18.32
N LEU A 37 25.23 33.05 17.13
CA LEU A 37 26.09 33.53 16.05
C LEU A 37 26.86 34.79 16.47
N PHE A 38 26.16 35.78 17.02
CA PHE A 38 26.77 37.07 17.36
C PHE A 38 27.70 36.95 18.55
N SER A 39 27.28 36.27 19.62
CA SER A 39 28.10 36.12 20.84
C SER A 39 29.44 35.42 20.54
N ARG A 40 29.42 34.31 19.79
CA ARG A 40 30.64 33.58 19.44
C ARG A 40 31.52 34.35 18.45
N THR A 41 30.91 35.00 17.45
CA THR A 41 31.65 35.86 16.51
C THR A 41 32.28 37.06 17.22
N LEU A 42 31.61 37.65 18.21
CA LEU A 42 32.13 38.76 19.00
C LEU A 42 33.37 38.32 19.81
N VAL A 43 33.33 37.14 20.40
CA VAL A 43 34.48 36.55 21.12
C VAL A 43 35.64 36.27 20.17
N GLU A 44 35.40 35.59 19.05
CA GLU A 44 36.45 35.25 18.07
C GLU A 44 37.10 36.47 17.42
N SER A 45 36.32 37.54 17.23
CA SER A 45 36.80 38.79 16.64
C SER A 45 37.43 39.75 17.65
N ASN A 46 37.57 39.35 18.92
CA ASN A 46 38.02 40.21 20.02
C ASN A 46 37.25 41.55 20.07
N GLY A 47 35.93 41.50 19.87
CA GLY A 47 35.07 42.69 19.94
C GLY A 47 35.02 43.56 18.68
N THR A 48 35.69 43.17 17.59
CA THR A 48 35.76 43.99 16.36
C THR A 48 34.63 43.71 15.36
N ALA A 49 33.90 42.60 15.51
CA ALA A 49 32.74 42.29 14.68
C ALA A 49 31.60 43.29 14.90
N ARG A 50 30.86 43.56 13.83
CA ARG A 50 29.64 44.37 13.87
C ARG A 50 28.44 43.54 13.43
N PHE A 51 27.29 43.83 14.01
CA PHE A 51 26.08 43.08 13.78
C PHE A 51 24.94 43.96 13.33
N VAL A 52 24.09 43.43 12.47
CA VAL A 52 22.87 44.09 12.02
C VAL A 52 21.70 43.12 12.17
N VAL A 53 20.57 43.61 12.64
CA VAL A 53 19.34 42.82 12.71
C VAL A 53 18.22 43.48 11.94
N CYS A 54 17.37 42.66 11.33
CA CYS A 54 16.16 43.09 10.66
C CYS A 54 15.04 42.08 10.94
N ASP A 55 13.85 42.57 11.28
CA ASP A 55 12.64 41.77 11.39
C ASP A 55 11.47 42.60 10.89
N ALA A 56 10.44 41.94 10.34
CA ALA A 56 9.22 42.62 9.89
C ALA A 56 8.53 43.36 11.05
N ARG A 57 8.77 42.95 12.31
CA ARG A 57 8.29 43.63 13.51
C ARG A 57 9.46 44.36 14.18
N GLU A 58 9.50 45.67 14.01
CA GLU A 58 10.55 46.56 14.52
C GLU A 58 10.80 46.38 16.04
N GLU A 59 9.76 46.15 16.83
CA GLU A 59 9.84 45.87 18.27
C GLU A 59 10.70 44.64 18.58
N THR A 60 10.67 43.62 17.72
CA THR A 60 11.45 42.37 17.88
C THR A 60 12.94 42.65 17.72
N SER A 61 13.32 43.45 16.72
CA SER A 61 14.71 43.87 16.51
C SER A 61 15.23 44.70 17.69
N HIS A 62 14.45 45.67 18.16
CA HIS A 62 14.83 46.50 19.30
C HIS A 62 14.95 45.69 20.60
N ALA A 63 14.02 44.76 20.84
CA ALA A 63 14.09 43.86 21.99
C ALA A 63 15.34 42.98 21.95
N PHE A 64 15.68 42.42 20.78
CA PHE A 64 16.90 41.65 20.59
C PHE A 64 18.16 42.48 20.90
N VAL A 65 18.28 43.67 20.31
CA VAL A 65 19.43 44.58 20.52
C VAL A 65 19.58 44.95 22.00
N LYS A 66 18.48 45.29 22.66
CA LYS A 66 18.48 45.63 24.10
C LYS A 66 18.99 44.45 24.92
N ASN A 67 18.46 43.25 24.69
CA ASN A 67 18.81 42.05 25.46
C ASN A 67 20.25 41.60 25.20
N PHE A 68 20.70 41.65 23.94
CA PHE A 68 22.05 41.27 23.57
C PHE A 68 23.08 42.26 24.14
N SER A 69 22.85 43.56 23.99
CA SER A 69 23.76 44.60 24.51
C SER A 69 23.87 44.60 26.03
N ALA A 70 22.82 44.20 26.75
CA ALA A 70 22.86 44.04 28.19
C ALA A 70 23.81 42.91 28.64
N GLN A 71 23.93 41.85 27.84
CA GLN A 71 24.79 40.70 28.12
C GLN A 71 26.21 40.87 27.58
N PHE A 72 26.37 41.62 26.49
CA PHE A 72 27.66 41.93 25.87
C PHE A 72 27.88 43.45 25.76
N PRO A 73 28.22 44.14 26.87
CA PRO A 73 28.50 45.57 26.85
C PRO A 73 29.65 45.88 25.88
N GLY A 74 29.38 46.73 24.88
CA GLY A 74 30.34 47.10 23.83
C GLY A 74 30.13 46.40 22.48
N ALA A 75 29.22 45.42 22.39
CA ALA A 75 28.79 44.87 21.12
C ALA A 75 28.11 45.95 20.26
N GLN A 76 28.49 46.06 18.98
CA GLN A 76 27.89 47.00 18.05
C GLN A 76 26.81 46.31 17.23
N VAL A 77 25.56 46.39 17.70
CA VAL A 77 24.37 45.84 17.00
C VAL A 77 23.48 46.98 16.52
N GLN A 78 23.20 47.02 15.23
CA GLN A 78 22.33 48.02 14.59
C GLN A 78 21.03 47.39 14.11
N VAL A 79 19.96 48.20 14.05
CA VAL A 79 18.67 47.80 13.47
C VAL A 79 18.59 48.34 12.05
N ALA A 80 18.35 47.47 11.09
CA ALA A 80 18.01 47.83 9.71
C ALA A 80 16.49 47.76 9.52
N THR A 81 15.93 48.69 8.73
CA THR A 81 14.48 48.76 8.48
C THR A 81 14.05 47.92 7.29
N THR A 82 14.98 47.57 6.40
CA THR A 82 14.73 46.73 5.23
C THR A 82 15.79 45.64 5.06
N PRO A 83 15.48 44.54 4.36
CA PRO A 83 16.48 43.52 3.99
C PRO A 83 17.64 44.10 3.17
N ALA A 84 17.35 45.03 2.25
CA ALA A 84 18.36 45.75 1.48
C ALA A 84 19.35 46.50 2.38
N GLU A 85 18.86 47.25 3.38
CA GLU A 85 19.72 47.96 4.34
C GLU A 85 20.61 46.99 5.13
N ALA A 86 20.05 45.86 5.58
CA ALA A 86 20.80 44.85 6.31
C ALA A 86 21.96 44.27 5.50
N LEU A 87 21.72 43.99 4.21
CA LEU A 87 22.73 43.50 3.28
C LEU A 87 23.79 44.57 2.94
N LEU A 88 23.38 45.81 2.67
CA LEU A 88 24.33 46.88 2.36
C LEU A 88 25.33 47.12 3.50
N ALA A 89 24.90 46.91 4.75
CA ALA A 89 25.74 47.05 5.93
C ALA A 89 26.62 45.82 6.24
N SER A 90 26.36 44.66 5.63
CA SER A 90 26.94 43.37 6.07
C SER A 90 27.55 42.56 4.93
N ARG A 91 28.68 41.89 5.20
CA ARG A 91 29.30 40.95 4.26
C ARG A 91 28.63 39.56 4.30
N THR A 92 28.15 39.14 5.46
CA THR A 92 27.42 37.88 5.62
C THR A 92 25.99 38.17 6.06
N VAL A 93 25.02 37.52 5.44
CA VAL A 93 23.60 37.66 5.74
C VAL A 93 23.01 36.30 6.02
N VAL A 94 22.39 36.15 7.18
CA VAL A 94 21.65 34.94 7.56
C VAL A 94 20.16 35.27 7.58
N THR A 95 19.34 34.45 6.92
CA THR A 95 17.87 34.56 6.96
C THR A 95 17.26 33.36 7.66
N MET A 96 16.25 33.61 8.52
CA MET A 96 15.46 32.57 9.17
C MET A 96 14.00 32.98 9.21
N LEU A 97 13.25 32.59 8.18
CA LEU A 97 11.92 33.09 7.88
C LEU A 97 10.84 32.00 8.04
N PRO A 98 9.54 32.34 8.03
CA PRO A 98 8.48 31.35 8.24
C PRO A 98 8.23 30.41 7.06
N SER A 99 8.28 30.90 5.81
CA SER A 99 7.89 30.13 4.62
C SER A 99 8.33 30.78 3.29
N SER A 100 8.11 30.06 2.17
CA SER A 100 8.52 30.47 0.82
C SER A 100 8.11 31.90 0.40
N PRO A 101 6.86 32.38 0.65
CA PRO A 101 6.48 33.76 0.30
C PRO A 101 7.34 34.82 1.01
N HIS A 102 7.72 34.57 2.26
CA HIS A 102 8.57 35.48 3.02
C HIS A 102 9.99 35.50 2.48
N VAL A 103 10.54 34.34 2.07
CA VAL A 103 11.85 34.25 1.43
C VAL A 103 11.84 35.00 0.10
N ARG A 104 10.81 34.82 -0.74
CA ARG A 104 10.66 35.60 -1.98
C ARG A 104 10.64 37.11 -1.70
N ASN A 105 9.86 37.55 -0.71
CA ASN A 105 9.80 38.95 -0.31
C ASN A 105 11.17 39.50 0.12
N VAL A 106 11.84 38.83 1.05
CA VAL A 106 13.13 39.27 1.60
C VAL A 106 14.25 39.29 0.55
N TYR A 107 14.22 38.37 -0.42
CA TYR A 107 15.28 38.27 -1.42
C TYR A 107 15.00 39.04 -2.71
N VAL A 108 13.80 38.91 -3.28
CA VAL A 108 13.54 39.20 -4.70
C VAL A 108 12.71 40.47 -4.91
N GLU A 109 11.81 40.79 -3.98
CA GLU A 109 10.91 41.95 -4.10
C GLU A 109 11.68 43.30 -3.99
N GLU A 110 10.95 44.40 -4.20
CA GLU A 110 11.48 45.76 -4.06
C GLU A 110 12.03 45.98 -2.64
N GLU A 111 13.23 46.58 -2.51
CA GLU A 111 14.01 46.67 -1.26
C GLU A 111 14.48 45.32 -0.66
N GLY A 112 14.48 44.24 -1.47
CA GLY A 112 15.04 42.94 -1.13
C GLY A 112 16.56 42.83 -1.32
N ILE A 113 17.13 41.71 -0.85
CA ILE A 113 18.57 41.40 -0.89
C ILE A 113 19.15 41.48 -2.32
N VAL A 114 18.48 40.92 -3.32
CA VAL A 114 19.00 40.88 -4.70
C VAL A 114 19.13 42.29 -5.29
N SER A 115 18.18 43.18 -4.99
CA SER A 115 18.25 44.59 -5.42
C SER A 115 19.48 45.28 -4.84
N ALA A 116 19.71 45.12 -3.53
CA ALA A 116 20.86 45.69 -2.86
C ALA A 116 22.20 45.10 -3.36
N LEU A 117 22.27 43.78 -3.59
CA LEU A 117 23.45 43.13 -4.19
C LEU A 117 23.84 43.73 -5.54
N ARG A 118 22.87 44.07 -6.40
CA ARG A 118 23.12 44.69 -7.72
C ARG A 118 23.69 46.11 -7.63
N SER A 119 23.47 46.80 -6.51
CA SER A 119 23.99 48.14 -6.26
C SER A 119 25.41 48.16 -5.66
N LEU A 120 25.91 47.01 -5.20
CA LEU A 120 27.26 46.88 -4.65
C LEU A 120 28.32 46.94 -5.75
N SER A 121 29.55 47.28 -5.36
CA SER A 121 30.70 47.09 -6.24
C SER A 121 30.87 45.59 -6.58
N PRO A 122 31.43 45.22 -7.75
CA PRO A 122 31.66 43.82 -8.08
C PRO A 122 32.54 43.06 -7.06
N GLU A 123 33.46 43.75 -6.39
CA GLU A 123 34.28 43.17 -5.31
C GLU A 123 33.43 42.89 -4.06
N ASP A 124 32.61 43.87 -3.66
CA ASP A 124 31.73 43.70 -2.50
C ASP A 124 30.69 42.61 -2.73
N ALA A 125 30.08 42.55 -3.92
CA ALA A 125 29.13 41.49 -4.28
C ALA A 125 29.79 40.11 -4.20
N ARG A 126 30.96 39.91 -4.82
CA ARG A 126 31.70 38.63 -4.76
C ARG A 126 32.14 38.21 -3.36
N SER A 127 32.40 39.16 -2.48
CA SER A 127 32.77 38.87 -1.10
C SER A 127 31.56 38.60 -0.20
N THR A 128 30.33 38.75 -0.70
CA THR A 128 29.09 38.59 0.06
C THR A 128 28.66 37.14 0.14
N LEU A 129 28.24 36.71 1.33
CA LEU A 129 27.68 35.39 1.58
C LEU A 129 26.25 35.49 2.13
N CYS A 130 25.32 34.81 1.48
CA CYS A 130 23.95 34.63 1.94
C CYS A 130 23.74 33.20 2.45
N ILE A 131 23.15 33.05 3.63
CA ILE A 131 22.82 31.75 4.24
C ILE A 131 21.33 31.76 4.57
N ASP A 132 20.52 31.03 3.81
CA ASP A 132 19.09 30.90 4.13
C ASP A 132 18.83 29.63 4.94
N SER A 133 18.43 29.79 6.20
CA SER A 133 18.14 28.67 7.11
C SER A 133 16.64 28.30 7.15
N THR A 134 15.85 28.91 6.28
CA THR A 134 14.40 28.71 6.20
C THR A 134 14.07 27.31 5.67
N THR A 135 12.99 26.70 6.14
CA THR A 135 12.42 25.50 5.51
C THR A 135 11.32 25.93 4.54
N LEU A 136 11.63 25.89 3.25
CA LEU A 136 10.82 26.36 2.13
C LEU A 136 10.77 25.35 0.97
N ASP A 137 10.01 25.68 -0.06
CA ASP A 137 9.96 24.94 -1.32
C ASP A 137 11.31 24.93 -2.05
N VAL A 138 11.63 23.78 -2.65
CA VAL A 138 12.93 23.51 -3.30
C VAL A 138 13.12 24.37 -4.54
N GLU A 139 12.06 24.58 -5.33
CA GLU A 139 12.13 25.39 -6.55
C GLU A 139 12.34 26.87 -6.21
N VAL A 140 11.63 27.38 -5.20
CA VAL A 140 11.82 28.73 -4.67
C VAL A 140 13.27 28.94 -4.24
N ALA A 141 13.83 28.02 -3.46
CA ALA A 141 15.21 28.11 -2.98
C ALA A 141 16.22 28.14 -4.13
N ARG A 142 16.04 27.26 -5.14
CA ARG A 142 16.89 27.24 -6.34
C ARG A 142 16.81 28.54 -7.13
N ASN A 143 15.61 29.07 -7.31
CA ASN A 143 15.39 30.34 -8.01
C ASN A 143 16.04 31.53 -7.29
N VAL A 144 15.94 31.58 -5.95
CA VAL A 144 16.60 32.60 -5.13
C VAL A 144 18.12 32.45 -5.18
N ALA A 145 18.63 31.22 -5.04
CA ALA A 145 20.07 30.95 -5.15
C ALA A 145 20.63 31.40 -6.49
N ALA A 146 19.95 31.09 -7.60
CA ALA A 146 20.33 31.55 -8.92
C ALA A 146 20.31 33.09 -9.02
N ALA A 147 19.28 33.75 -8.48
CA ALA A 147 19.19 35.21 -8.48
C ALA A 147 20.34 35.89 -7.71
N VAL A 148 20.76 35.31 -6.59
CA VAL A 148 21.92 35.79 -5.80
C VAL A 148 23.24 35.50 -6.52
N GLN A 149 23.41 34.31 -7.08
CA GLN A 149 24.61 33.94 -7.85
C GLN A 149 24.81 34.82 -9.08
N ASN A 150 23.72 35.23 -9.74
CA ASN A 150 23.76 36.13 -10.89
C ASN A 150 24.29 37.54 -10.55
N THR A 151 24.32 37.95 -9.27
CA THR A 151 24.99 39.19 -8.85
C THR A 151 26.47 38.97 -8.51
N GLY A 152 26.96 37.73 -8.58
CA GLY A 152 28.31 37.31 -8.20
C GLY A 152 28.47 36.94 -6.73
N ALA A 153 27.42 37.01 -5.90
CA ALA A 153 27.48 36.66 -4.49
C ALA A 153 27.35 35.14 -4.25
N ALA A 154 27.84 34.66 -3.11
CA ALA A 154 27.72 33.26 -2.71
C ALA A 154 26.43 33.03 -1.92
N MET A 155 25.79 31.88 -2.13
CA MET A 155 24.60 31.48 -1.35
C MET A 155 24.58 29.99 -1.05
N VAL A 156 24.09 29.65 0.15
CA VAL A 156 23.68 28.30 0.54
C VAL A 156 22.27 28.31 1.12
N ASP A 157 21.49 27.26 0.85
CA ASP A 157 20.35 26.88 1.66
C ASP A 157 20.83 25.97 2.80
N ALA A 158 20.41 26.23 4.03
CA ALA A 158 20.88 25.55 5.23
C ALA A 158 19.73 25.32 6.23
N PRO A 159 18.62 24.66 5.86
CA PRO A 159 17.55 24.33 6.78
C PRO A 159 18.04 23.54 8.01
N VAL A 160 17.32 23.71 9.11
CA VAL A 160 17.75 23.23 10.43
C VAL A 160 16.85 22.14 11.03
N SER A 161 17.45 21.29 11.86
CA SER A 161 16.78 20.35 12.77
C SER A 161 17.26 20.57 14.21
N GLY A 162 16.37 20.44 15.20
CA GLY A 162 16.69 20.57 16.64
C GLY A 162 15.79 21.53 17.45
N GLY A 163 14.89 22.27 16.80
CA GLY A 163 13.92 23.15 17.46
C GLY A 163 14.54 24.29 18.28
N VAL A 164 13.70 25.00 19.04
CA VAL A 164 14.12 26.19 19.81
C VAL A 164 15.14 25.83 20.89
N ALA A 165 15.00 24.67 21.52
CA ALA A 165 15.95 24.20 22.52
C ALA A 165 17.35 23.98 21.91
N GLY A 166 17.43 23.34 20.73
CA GLY A 166 18.69 23.17 20.00
C GLY A 166 19.26 24.48 19.49
N ALA A 167 18.39 25.42 19.06
CA ALA A 167 18.79 26.76 18.63
C ALA A 167 19.44 27.54 19.77
N LYS A 168 18.83 27.53 20.96
CA LYS A 168 19.36 28.15 22.18
C LYS A 168 20.66 27.52 22.64
N ALA A 169 20.75 26.19 22.59
CA ALA A 169 21.95 25.45 22.98
C ALA A 169 23.10 25.54 21.95
N GLY A 170 22.84 26.04 20.74
CA GLY A 170 23.82 26.03 19.65
C GLY A 170 24.17 24.62 19.18
N THR A 171 23.19 23.70 19.18
CA THR A 171 23.36 22.27 18.86
C THR A 171 22.53 21.82 17.66
N LEU A 172 21.99 22.76 16.88
CA LEU A 172 21.25 22.47 15.65
C LEU A 172 22.05 21.59 14.69
N SER A 173 21.31 20.84 13.88
CA SER A 173 21.86 20.18 12.70
C SER A 173 21.46 20.99 11.46
N PHE A 174 22.44 21.41 10.67
CA PHE A 174 22.26 22.13 9.41
C PHE A 174 22.42 21.16 8.25
N LEU A 175 21.46 21.17 7.33
CA LEU A 175 21.47 20.40 6.09
C LEU A 175 21.74 21.39 4.95
N VAL A 176 22.94 21.38 4.39
CA VAL A 176 23.42 22.50 3.56
C VAL A 176 23.47 22.13 2.08
N GLY A 177 22.69 22.83 1.27
CA GLY A 177 22.73 22.82 -0.19
C GLY A 177 23.42 24.07 -0.76
N GLY A 178 24.13 23.90 -1.87
CA GLY A 178 24.76 24.98 -2.63
C GLY A 178 26.12 24.61 -3.20
N PRO A 179 26.77 25.53 -3.95
CA PRO A 179 28.12 25.31 -4.44
C PRO A 179 29.07 24.99 -3.28
N GLU A 180 29.95 24.00 -3.46
CA GLU A 180 30.85 23.53 -2.39
C GLU A 180 31.70 24.66 -1.78
N GLU A 181 32.14 25.62 -2.61
CA GLU A 181 32.87 26.81 -2.16
C GLU A 181 32.02 27.72 -1.27
N ALA A 182 30.74 27.89 -1.58
CA ALA A 182 29.82 28.64 -0.72
C ALA A 182 29.58 27.90 0.61
N TYR A 183 29.49 26.56 0.58
CA TYR A 183 29.42 25.73 1.79
C TYR A 183 30.65 25.91 2.68
N LYS A 184 31.86 25.85 2.11
CA LYS A 184 33.12 26.07 2.84
C LYS A 184 33.15 27.43 3.54
N LEU A 185 32.64 28.47 2.87
CA LEU A 185 32.50 29.82 3.43
C LEU A 185 31.43 29.90 4.54
N ALA A 186 30.32 29.19 4.39
CA ALA A 186 29.21 29.21 5.36
C ALA A 186 29.50 28.41 6.63
N ARG A 187 30.25 27.30 6.51
CA ARG A 187 30.46 26.33 7.58
C ARG A 187 30.93 26.94 8.93
N PRO A 188 31.89 27.89 8.98
CA PRO A 188 32.30 28.50 10.26
C PRO A 188 31.16 29.23 10.96
N TYR A 189 30.30 29.94 10.22
CA TYR A 189 29.15 30.64 10.78
C TYR A 189 28.07 29.65 11.26
N LEU A 190 27.84 28.58 10.51
CA LEU A 190 26.88 27.55 10.89
C LEU A 190 27.29 26.81 12.18
N LEU A 191 28.60 26.58 12.39
CA LEU A 191 29.13 25.97 13.63
C LEU A 191 28.92 26.83 14.89
N HIS A 192 28.66 28.13 14.73
CA HIS A 192 28.27 28.98 15.86
C HIS A 192 26.86 28.72 16.35
N MET A 193 26.00 28.20 15.47
CA MET A 193 24.58 27.97 15.75
C MET A 193 24.24 26.48 15.87
N GLY A 194 25.14 25.58 15.46
CA GLY A 194 24.88 24.16 15.36
C GLY A 194 26.09 23.27 15.63
N LYS A 195 25.81 21.98 15.85
CA LYS A 195 26.80 20.94 16.13
C LYS A 195 27.10 20.09 14.91
N ASN A 196 26.09 19.76 14.11
CA ASN A 196 26.23 18.90 12.93
C ASN A 196 25.99 19.73 11.67
N ILE A 197 27.00 19.87 10.82
CA ILE A 197 26.89 20.61 9.55
C ILE A 197 27.10 19.63 8.40
N ILE A 198 26.01 19.23 7.76
CA ILE A 198 26.00 18.18 6.74
C ILE A 198 25.90 18.84 5.37
N TYR A 199 26.87 18.58 4.49
CA TYR A 199 26.79 19.02 3.09
C TYR A 199 25.95 18.03 2.29
N CYS A 200 24.89 18.51 1.66
CA CYS A 200 23.87 17.70 0.99
C CYS A 200 24.00 17.71 -0.54
N GLY A 201 24.80 18.62 -1.12
CA GLY A 201 25.00 18.77 -2.56
C GLY A 201 24.65 20.17 -3.05
N ASP A 202 24.17 20.27 -4.29
CA ASP A 202 23.84 21.53 -4.94
C ASP A 202 22.68 22.30 -4.28
N SER A 203 22.39 23.51 -4.76
CA SER A 203 21.32 24.35 -4.23
C SER A 203 19.97 23.62 -4.19
N GLY A 204 19.32 23.67 -3.03
CA GLY A 204 18.07 22.99 -2.71
C GLY A 204 18.26 21.58 -2.14
N ALA A 205 19.45 20.97 -2.21
CA ALA A 205 19.66 19.61 -1.71
C ALA A 205 19.49 19.50 -0.18
N GLY A 206 19.83 20.54 0.57
CA GLY A 206 19.60 20.60 2.02
C GLY A 206 18.11 20.54 2.35
N LEU A 207 17.29 21.26 1.56
CA LEU A 207 15.83 21.23 1.69
C LEU A 207 15.23 19.88 1.31
N VAL A 208 15.67 19.26 0.22
CA VAL A 208 15.23 17.90 -0.15
C VAL A 208 15.50 16.92 0.99
N ALA A 209 16.72 16.92 1.55
CA ALA A 209 17.07 16.07 2.67
C ALA A 209 16.17 16.33 3.90
N LYS A 210 15.89 17.60 4.20
CA LYS A 210 15.00 18.01 5.29
C LYS A 210 13.57 17.51 5.08
N ILE A 211 13.01 17.73 3.90
CA ILE A 211 11.64 17.35 3.53
C ILE A 211 11.49 15.83 3.60
N CYS A 212 12.42 15.06 3.04
CA CYS A 212 12.40 13.59 3.13
C CYS A 212 12.47 13.09 4.58
N ASN A 213 13.31 13.70 5.42
CA ASN A 213 13.38 13.36 6.84
C ASN A 213 12.06 13.63 7.56
N ASN A 214 11.42 14.78 7.29
CA ASN A 214 10.18 15.15 7.95
C ASN A 214 8.96 14.38 7.42
N LEU A 215 8.97 13.97 6.15
CA LEU A 215 8.02 12.99 5.60
C LEU A 215 8.06 11.68 6.39
N ILE A 216 9.27 11.12 6.60
CA ILE A 216 9.44 9.89 7.40
C ILE A 216 8.92 10.12 8.82
N LEU A 217 9.29 11.24 9.45
CA LEU A 217 8.89 11.57 10.82
C LEU A 217 7.37 11.71 10.98
N GLY A 218 6.70 12.46 10.10
CA GLY A 218 5.25 12.67 10.14
C GLY A 218 4.48 11.36 9.99
N VAL A 219 4.86 10.52 9.02
CA VAL A 219 4.24 9.21 8.82
C VAL A 219 4.48 8.28 10.02
N GLN A 220 5.72 8.19 10.51
CA GLN A 220 6.04 7.33 11.65
C GLN A 220 5.27 7.73 12.91
N GLN A 221 5.11 9.03 13.18
CA GLN A 221 4.38 9.50 14.36
C GLN A 221 2.92 9.05 14.35
N ILE A 222 2.27 9.10 13.19
CA ILE A 222 0.89 8.62 13.01
C ILE A 222 0.82 7.10 13.23
N VAL A 223 1.68 6.33 12.57
CA VAL A 223 1.68 4.86 12.66
C VAL A 223 1.98 4.38 14.08
N VAL A 224 2.90 5.03 14.79
CA VAL A 224 3.17 4.75 16.21
C VAL A 224 1.93 5.06 17.05
N GLY A 225 1.25 6.17 16.79
CA GLY A 225 -0.01 6.51 17.45
C GLY A 225 -1.07 5.41 17.27
N GLU A 226 -1.32 4.99 16.03
CA GLU A 226 -2.28 3.93 15.71
C GLU A 226 -1.96 2.62 16.43
N ALA A 227 -0.69 2.18 16.36
CA ALA A 227 -0.24 0.94 17.01
C ALA A 227 -0.40 1.01 18.54
N MET A 228 -0.03 2.15 19.15
CA MET A 228 -0.17 2.35 20.59
C MET A 228 -1.64 2.37 21.02
N LEU A 229 -2.53 3.03 20.27
CA LEU A 229 -3.97 3.07 20.55
C LEU A 229 -4.59 1.67 20.47
N LEU A 230 -4.24 0.91 19.43
CA LEU A 230 -4.72 -0.45 19.23
C LEU A 230 -4.32 -1.35 20.40
N GLY A 231 -3.05 -1.31 20.79
CA GLY A 231 -2.57 -2.10 21.91
C GLY A 231 -3.21 -1.71 23.24
N GLN A 232 -3.39 -0.40 23.50
CA GLN A 232 -4.14 0.08 24.67
C GLN A 232 -5.58 -0.43 24.68
N LYS A 233 -6.29 -0.37 23.54
CA LYS A 233 -7.66 -0.88 23.42
C LYS A 233 -7.76 -2.39 23.61
N LEU A 234 -6.68 -3.13 23.33
CA LEU A 234 -6.57 -4.56 23.61
C LEU A 234 -6.07 -4.88 25.03
N GLY A 235 -5.94 -3.87 25.89
CA GLY A 235 -5.61 -4.03 27.31
C GLY A 235 -4.12 -4.09 27.61
N LEU A 236 -3.24 -3.76 26.67
CA LEU A 236 -1.81 -3.65 26.95
C LEU A 236 -1.49 -2.34 27.67
N ASP A 237 -0.61 -2.46 28.66
CA ASP A 237 0.00 -1.30 29.31
C ASP A 237 0.87 -0.52 28.29
N PRO A 238 0.74 0.82 28.19
CA PRO A 238 1.47 1.62 27.21
C PRO A 238 2.99 1.50 27.32
N LYS A 239 3.51 1.44 28.55
CA LYS A 239 4.95 1.30 28.80
C LYS A 239 5.46 -0.07 28.36
N VAL A 240 4.68 -1.13 28.60
CA VAL A 240 5.02 -2.48 28.11
C VAL A 240 5.07 -2.50 26.60
N LEU A 241 4.04 -1.98 25.93
CA LEU A 241 3.99 -1.95 24.47
C LEU A 241 5.10 -1.10 23.86
N ALA A 242 5.36 0.09 24.40
CA ALA A 242 6.46 0.93 23.96
C ALA A 242 7.82 0.23 24.14
N SER A 243 8.02 -0.52 25.23
CA SER A 243 9.22 -1.33 25.45
C SER A 243 9.38 -2.42 24.37
N VAL A 244 8.30 -3.14 24.05
CA VAL A 244 8.30 -4.15 22.98
C VAL A 244 8.65 -3.52 21.63
N ILE A 245 7.99 -2.42 21.25
CA ILE A 245 8.27 -1.72 20.00
C ILE A 245 9.73 -1.27 19.93
N ASN A 246 10.22 -0.64 21.00
CA ASN A 246 11.57 -0.06 21.04
C ASN A 246 12.70 -1.10 21.16
N SER A 247 12.38 -2.35 21.49
CA SER A 247 13.33 -3.47 21.52
C SER A 247 13.21 -4.40 20.29
N SER A 248 12.26 -4.11 19.39
CA SER A 248 11.96 -4.91 18.20
C SER A 248 12.19 -4.08 16.93
N THR A 249 11.84 -4.66 15.78
CA THR A 249 12.01 -4.04 14.46
C THR A 249 11.08 -2.85 14.18
N GLY A 250 10.08 -2.63 15.03
CA GLY A 250 9.19 -1.46 14.95
C GLY A 250 9.78 -0.17 15.55
N ALA A 251 10.97 -0.24 16.15
CA ALA A 251 11.59 0.90 16.81
C ALA A 251 11.88 2.06 15.84
N CYS A 252 11.46 3.26 16.22
CA CYS A 252 11.77 4.49 15.49
C CYS A 252 11.93 5.67 16.46
N TRP A 253 12.31 6.84 15.95
CA TRP A 253 12.47 8.03 16.80
C TRP A 253 11.16 8.41 17.50
N ALA A 254 10.03 8.34 16.79
CA ALA A 254 8.72 8.63 17.36
C ALA A 254 8.38 7.67 18.52
N SER A 255 8.61 6.36 18.39
CA SER A 255 8.30 5.40 19.48
C SER A 255 9.25 5.52 20.68
N ALA A 256 10.53 5.86 20.44
CA ALA A 256 11.57 5.82 21.46
C ALA A 256 11.82 7.17 22.16
N VAL A 257 11.51 8.29 21.51
CA VAL A 257 11.83 9.65 21.99
C VAL A 257 10.58 10.50 22.17
N ASN A 258 9.66 10.46 21.20
CA ASN A 258 8.46 11.32 21.16
C ASN A 258 7.16 10.51 21.12
N ASN A 259 7.09 9.48 21.97
CA ASN A 259 5.95 8.57 21.94
C ASN A 259 4.66 9.36 22.23
N PRO A 260 3.59 9.20 21.42
CA PRO A 260 2.41 10.04 21.53
C PRO A 260 1.51 9.69 22.72
N VAL A 261 1.77 8.60 23.44
CA VAL A 261 0.87 8.13 24.51
C VAL A 261 1.47 8.38 25.90
N PRO A 262 0.77 9.10 26.80
CA PRO A 262 1.24 9.33 28.17
C PRO A 262 1.54 8.04 28.93
N GLY A 263 2.60 8.06 29.74
CA GLY A 263 3.09 6.93 30.52
C GLY A 263 3.94 5.93 29.74
N SER A 264 4.08 6.06 28.42
CA SER A 264 4.77 5.08 27.57
C SER A 264 6.29 5.05 27.76
N LEU A 265 6.89 6.19 28.09
CA LEU A 265 8.33 6.34 28.26
C LEU A 265 8.66 6.80 29.69
N PRO A 266 8.82 5.89 30.66
CA PRO A 266 8.90 6.24 32.10
C PRO A 266 10.11 7.11 32.46
N ASP A 267 11.21 7.00 31.72
CA ASP A 267 12.46 7.72 31.98
C ASP A 267 12.59 9.00 31.13
N LYS A 268 11.53 9.39 30.42
CA LYS A 268 11.52 10.55 29.52
C LYS A 268 10.25 11.37 29.75
N SER A 269 10.27 12.63 29.29
CA SER A 269 9.10 13.51 29.30
C SER A 269 8.83 14.03 27.89
N PRO A 270 8.31 13.19 26.98
CA PRO A 270 7.81 13.65 25.69
C PRO A 270 6.64 14.64 25.86
N PRO A 271 6.29 15.42 24.84
CA PRO A 271 5.21 16.41 24.89
C PRO A 271 3.87 15.84 25.40
N CYS A 272 3.52 14.59 25.10
CA CYS A 272 2.27 13.98 25.58
C CYS A 272 2.13 13.97 27.12
N GLU A 273 3.24 14.01 27.88
CA GLU A 273 3.24 14.10 29.35
C GLU A 273 2.84 15.48 29.90
N ARG A 274 2.78 16.48 29.02
CA ARG A 274 2.48 17.88 29.37
C ARG A 274 1.44 18.47 28.40
N ASP A 275 0.40 17.68 28.13
CA ASP A 275 -0.71 18.06 27.25
C ASP A 275 -0.25 18.54 25.85
N TYR A 276 0.81 17.90 25.35
CA TYR A 276 1.43 18.18 24.04
C TYR A 276 1.98 19.61 23.93
N GLU A 277 2.25 20.28 25.05
CA GLU A 277 2.85 21.61 25.07
C GLU A 277 4.33 21.58 24.67
N GLY A 278 4.72 22.60 23.90
CA GLY A 278 6.04 22.71 23.31
C GLY A 278 6.27 21.74 22.15
N GLY A 279 7.51 21.29 21.97
CA GLY A 279 7.86 20.37 20.89
C GLY A 279 7.82 21.02 19.50
N PHE A 280 7.40 20.24 18.50
CA PHE A 280 7.27 20.66 17.10
C PHE A 280 5.80 20.79 16.71
N ALA A 281 5.35 22.03 16.46
CA ALA A 281 3.94 22.32 16.30
C ALA A 281 3.27 21.56 15.14
N THR A 282 2.03 21.09 15.32
CA THR A 282 1.24 20.37 14.32
C THR A 282 1.10 21.15 13.01
N SER A 283 0.86 22.46 13.09
CA SER A 283 0.80 23.33 11.91
C SER A 283 2.12 23.38 11.11
N LEU A 284 3.26 23.24 11.78
CA LEU A 284 4.56 23.17 11.12
C LEU A 284 4.80 21.80 10.47
N MET A 285 4.35 20.72 11.12
CA MET A 285 4.38 19.39 10.50
C MET A 285 3.47 19.34 9.26
N LEU A 286 2.25 19.86 9.34
CA LEU A 286 1.34 19.97 8.19
C LEU A 286 2.01 20.70 7.03
N LYS A 287 2.65 21.85 7.30
CA LYS A 287 3.39 22.61 6.29
C LYS A 287 4.51 21.77 5.66
N ASP A 288 5.29 21.04 6.45
CA ASP A 288 6.38 20.21 5.94
C ASP A 288 5.87 18.98 5.16
N MET A 289 4.70 18.43 5.52
CA MET A 289 4.02 17.39 4.75
C MET A 289 3.53 17.91 3.40
N GLY A 290 2.95 19.11 3.35
CA GLY A 290 2.57 19.77 2.09
C GLY A 290 3.76 20.01 1.17
N LEU A 291 4.92 20.43 1.71
CA LEU A 291 6.15 20.53 0.92
C LEU A 291 6.61 19.18 0.33
N ALA A 292 6.36 18.08 1.04
CA ALA A 292 6.70 16.74 0.55
C ALA A 292 5.76 16.27 -0.56
N THR A 293 4.47 16.55 -0.46
CA THR A 293 3.47 16.17 -1.46
C THR A 293 3.57 17.04 -2.71
N ASP A 294 3.77 18.35 -2.58
CA ASP A 294 4.08 19.26 -3.70
C ASP A 294 5.34 18.78 -4.48
N LEU A 295 6.39 18.39 -3.76
CA LEU A 295 7.62 17.86 -4.37
C LEU A 295 7.39 16.51 -5.07
N ALA A 296 6.53 15.67 -4.50
CA ALA A 296 6.17 14.37 -5.08
C ALA A 296 5.37 14.54 -6.39
N GLU A 297 4.41 15.46 -6.41
CA GLU A 297 3.64 15.80 -7.61
C GLU A 297 4.52 16.34 -8.73
N SER A 298 5.42 17.28 -8.42
CA SER A 298 6.34 17.86 -9.42
C SER A 298 7.36 16.86 -9.97
N THR A 299 7.64 15.76 -9.25
CA THR A 299 8.61 14.73 -9.66
C THR A 299 7.97 13.43 -10.16
N GLY A 300 6.65 13.29 -10.06
CA GLY A 300 5.93 12.07 -10.43
C GLY A 300 6.18 10.88 -9.49
N VAL A 301 6.64 11.13 -8.25
CA VAL A 301 6.90 10.08 -7.25
C VAL A 301 5.63 9.83 -6.44
N PRO A 302 5.10 8.59 -6.38
CA PRO A 302 3.90 8.33 -5.59
C PRO A 302 4.20 8.30 -4.08
N LEU A 303 3.49 9.12 -3.30
CA LEU A 303 3.57 9.14 -1.83
C LEU A 303 2.23 8.72 -1.16
N PRO A 304 1.79 7.46 -1.26
CA PRO A 304 0.50 7.04 -0.68
C PRO A 304 0.40 7.32 0.83
N MET A 305 1.45 7.02 1.59
CA MET A 305 1.50 7.30 3.03
C MET A 305 1.68 8.79 3.34
N GLY A 306 2.39 9.52 2.46
CA GLY A 306 2.60 10.96 2.61
C GLY A 306 1.31 11.74 2.49
N HIS A 307 0.51 11.48 1.45
CA HIS A 307 -0.80 12.11 1.26
C HIS A 307 -1.78 11.77 2.40
N ALA A 308 -1.77 10.52 2.88
CA ALA A 308 -2.59 10.14 4.03
C ALA A 308 -2.19 10.93 5.28
N ALA A 309 -0.89 11.01 5.57
CA ALA A 309 -0.36 11.76 6.71
C ALA A 309 -0.66 13.27 6.61
N GLU A 310 -0.48 13.87 5.44
CA GLU A 310 -0.85 15.27 5.20
C GLU A 310 -2.32 15.52 5.52
N LYS A 311 -3.21 14.67 4.99
CA LYS A 311 -4.64 14.77 5.26
C LYS A 311 -4.95 14.69 6.75
N ILE A 312 -4.33 13.76 7.47
CA ILE A 312 -4.55 13.60 8.91
C ILE A 312 -4.13 14.85 9.67
N TYR A 313 -2.95 15.42 9.37
CA TYR A 313 -2.52 16.67 10.01
C TYR A 313 -3.42 17.85 9.64
N ALA A 314 -3.92 17.90 8.40
CA ALA A 314 -4.88 18.91 7.96
C ALA A 314 -6.19 18.81 8.74
N ASP A 315 -6.71 17.60 8.91
CA ASP A 315 -7.91 17.32 9.71
C ASP A 315 -7.72 17.82 11.16
N VAL A 316 -6.60 17.47 11.82
CA VAL A 316 -6.26 17.92 13.18
C VAL A 316 -6.31 19.44 13.31
N VAL A 317 -5.64 20.15 12.39
CA VAL A 317 -5.54 21.62 12.42
C VAL A 317 -6.90 22.27 12.12
N SER A 318 -7.70 21.67 11.24
CA SER A 318 -9.00 22.20 10.82
C SER A 318 -10.10 21.99 11.86
N GLU A 319 -10.11 20.84 12.53
CA GLU A 319 -11.14 20.48 13.51
C GLU A 319 -10.93 21.17 14.86
N ASP A 320 -9.68 21.43 15.24
CA ASP A 320 -9.34 22.03 16.52
C ASP A 320 -8.13 22.98 16.40
N PRO A 321 -8.37 24.29 16.19
CA PRO A 321 -7.30 25.28 16.02
C PRO A 321 -6.35 25.40 17.21
N GLU A 322 -6.74 24.96 18.40
CA GLU A 322 -5.85 24.96 19.57
C GLU A 322 -4.74 23.90 19.42
N LEU A 323 -5.04 22.76 18.77
CA LEU A 323 -4.07 21.70 18.52
C LEU A 323 -3.02 22.07 17.46
N ALA A 324 -3.29 23.09 16.65
CA ALA A 324 -2.36 23.57 15.62
C ALA A 324 -1.02 24.06 16.21
N ASN A 325 -1.05 24.54 17.46
CA ASN A 325 0.13 25.05 18.17
C ASN A 325 0.78 24.02 19.12
N LYS A 326 0.10 22.90 19.38
CA LYS A 326 0.61 21.78 20.17
C LYS A 326 1.57 20.92 19.36
N ASP A 327 2.36 20.08 20.02
CA ASP A 327 3.27 19.13 19.37
C ASP A 327 2.52 18.20 18.42
N PHE A 328 3.11 17.94 17.24
CA PHE A 328 2.54 17.12 16.18
C PHE A 328 2.16 15.69 16.60
N SER A 329 2.72 15.17 17.71
CA SER A 329 2.26 13.90 18.30
C SER A 329 0.80 13.94 18.80
N VAL A 330 0.22 15.14 18.97
CA VAL A 330 -1.19 15.34 19.33
C VAL A 330 -2.16 14.81 18.28
N ALA A 331 -1.70 14.55 17.04
CA ALA A 331 -2.50 13.89 16.02
C ALA A 331 -3.13 12.56 16.50
N GLN A 332 -2.50 11.92 17.48
CA GLN A 332 -3.05 10.74 18.16
C GLN A 332 -4.42 10.97 18.82
N GLN A 333 -4.68 12.17 19.35
CA GLN A 333 -5.94 12.48 20.03
C GLN A 333 -7.14 12.42 19.08
N MET A 334 -6.94 12.69 17.78
CA MET A 334 -7.98 12.53 16.78
C MET A 334 -8.48 11.10 16.70
N TYR A 335 -7.58 10.11 16.75
CA TYR A 335 -7.97 8.71 16.70
C TYR A 335 -8.75 8.27 17.94
N SER A 336 -8.38 8.77 19.12
CA SER A 336 -9.18 8.54 20.34
C SER A 336 -10.60 9.09 20.18
N ARG A 337 -10.76 10.31 19.63
CA ARG A 337 -12.08 10.91 19.34
C ARG A 337 -12.86 10.12 18.29
N TYR A 338 -12.20 9.60 17.24
CA TYR A 338 -12.84 8.73 16.24
C TYR A 338 -13.36 7.43 16.87
N VAL A 339 -12.60 6.82 17.78
CA VAL A 339 -13.03 5.62 18.50
C VAL A 339 -14.22 5.92 19.42
N GLU A 340 -14.21 7.05 20.13
CA GLU A 340 -15.33 7.51 20.95
C GLU A 340 -16.60 7.75 20.11
N HIS A 341 -16.48 8.40 18.93
CA HIS A 341 -17.61 8.59 18.02
C HIS A 341 -18.15 7.27 17.44
N VAL A 342 -17.30 6.26 17.26
CA VAL A 342 -17.73 4.90 16.86
C VAL A 342 -18.42 4.19 18.02
N GLU A 343 -17.96 4.35 19.26
CA GLU A 343 -18.61 3.82 20.45
C GLU A 343 -19.94 4.52 20.74
N GLU A 344 -20.03 5.83 20.58
CA GLU A 344 -21.27 6.61 20.67
C GLU A 344 -22.24 6.26 19.55
N ARG A 345 -21.78 6.05 18.31
CA ARG A 345 -22.63 5.53 17.23
C ARG A 345 -23.13 4.13 17.54
N LYS A 346 -22.27 3.23 18.03
CA LYS A 346 -22.70 1.89 18.50
C LYS A 346 -23.64 1.97 19.70
N HIS A 347 -23.49 2.97 20.57
CA HIS A 347 -24.35 3.19 21.74
C HIS A 347 -25.71 3.79 21.33
N MET A 348 -25.73 4.73 20.37
CA MET A 348 -26.94 5.26 19.75
C MET A 348 -27.66 4.16 18.95
N GLU A 349 -26.96 3.35 18.17
CA GLU A 349 -27.53 2.20 17.47
C GLU A 349 -28.12 1.17 18.46
N ARG A 350 -27.46 0.94 19.60
CA ARG A 350 -28.00 0.11 20.70
C ARG A 350 -29.23 0.75 21.38
N ASN A 351 -29.26 2.06 21.56
CA ASN A 351 -30.39 2.77 22.18
C ASN A 351 -31.58 2.94 21.22
N ILE A 352 -31.32 3.13 19.93
CA ILE A 352 -32.33 3.05 18.86
C ILE A 352 -32.93 1.65 18.85
N ASN A 353 -32.10 0.60 18.87
CA ASN A 353 -32.59 -0.80 18.94
C ASN A 353 -33.33 -1.16 20.23
N ARG A 354 -33.14 -0.42 21.34
CA ARG A 354 -33.93 -0.59 22.59
C ARG A 354 -35.24 0.21 22.60
N SER A 355 -35.37 1.21 21.73
CA SER A 355 -36.55 2.09 21.63
C SER A 355 -37.56 1.61 20.60
N VAL A 356 -37.24 0.57 19.82
CA VAL A 356 -38.18 -0.06 18.89
C VAL A 356 -39.12 -0.97 19.70
N VAL A 357 -40.30 -0.44 20.03
CA VAL A 357 -41.47 -1.24 20.39
C VAL A 357 -41.67 -2.27 19.26
N PRO A 358 -41.85 -3.57 19.56
CA PRO A 358 -42.14 -4.55 18.52
C PRO A 358 -43.36 -4.09 17.74
N LEU A 359 -43.19 -3.86 16.43
CA LEU A 359 -44.31 -3.61 15.54
C LEU A 359 -45.30 -4.77 15.70
N PRO A 360 -46.62 -4.49 15.81
CA PRO A 360 -47.61 -5.55 15.80
C PRO A 360 -47.44 -6.36 14.51
N PRO A 361 -47.70 -7.68 14.53
CA PRO A 361 -47.58 -8.50 13.34
C PRO A 361 -48.42 -7.91 12.22
N LEU A 362 -47.76 -7.54 11.12
CA LEU A 362 -48.44 -7.12 9.90
C LEU A 362 -49.31 -8.30 9.42
N PRO A 363 -50.54 -8.03 8.94
CA PRO A 363 -51.44 -9.08 8.50
C PRO A 363 -50.78 -9.88 7.38
N VAL A 364 -50.86 -11.20 7.50
CA VAL A 364 -50.46 -12.16 6.46
C VAL A 364 -51.12 -11.74 5.15
N PRO A 365 -50.36 -11.38 4.10
CA PRO A 365 -50.97 -11.16 2.80
C PRO A 365 -51.54 -12.49 2.33
N SER A 366 -52.83 -12.48 2.02
CA SER A 366 -53.48 -13.57 1.32
C SER A 366 -52.68 -13.90 0.07
N SER A 367 -52.34 -15.18 -0.06
CA SER A 367 -51.65 -15.79 -1.19
C SER A 367 -52.08 -15.17 -2.52
N PRO A 368 -51.17 -14.59 -3.32
CA PRO A 368 -51.48 -14.33 -4.71
C PRO A 368 -51.63 -15.70 -5.39
N SER A 369 -52.82 -15.96 -5.92
CA SER A 369 -53.10 -17.13 -6.74
C SER A 369 -52.04 -17.27 -7.84
N LEU A 370 -51.38 -18.43 -7.88
CA LEU A 370 -50.54 -18.86 -9.00
C LEU A 370 -51.30 -18.66 -10.33
N PRO A 371 -50.68 -18.08 -11.36
CA PRO A 371 -51.29 -18.03 -12.68
C PRO A 371 -51.41 -19.47 -13.24
N PRO A 372 -52.45 -19.76 -14.05
CA PRO A 372 -52.70 -21.10 -14.53
C PRO A 372 -51.57 -21.61 -15.46
N PRO A 373 -51.42 -22.95 -15.61
CA PRO A 373 -50.27 -23.59 -16.26
C PRO A 373 -50.08 -23.27 -17.76
N THR A 374 -50.95 -22.45 -18.34
CA THR A 374 -50.98 -22.13 -19.77
C THR A 374 -50.20 -20.85 -20.13
N ALA A 375 -49.86 -19.99 -19.17
CA ALA A 375 -49.02 -18.80 -19.43
C ALA A 375 -47.51 -19.14 -19.51
N ARG A 376 -47.07 -20.19 -18.82
CA ARG A 376 -45.68 -20.68 -18.84
C ARG A 376 -45.30 -21.29 -20.20
N ALA A 377 -46.25 -21.90 -20.90
CA ALA A 377 -46.07 -22.45 -22.24
C ALA A 377 -46.07 -21.36 -23.34
N ALA A 378 -46.81 -20.26 -23.14
CA ALA A 378 -46.88 -19.16 -24.12
C ALA A 378 -45.65 -18.24 -24.08
N LEU A 379 -45.00 -18.05 -22.92
CA LEU A 379 -43.74 -17.30 -22.79
C LEU A 379 -42.52 -18.08 -23.32
N LEU A 380 -42.60 -19.42 -23.33
CA LEU A 380 -41.60 -20.30 -23.94
C LEU A 380 -41.65 -20.30 -25.48
N ALA A 381 -42.75 -19.82 -26.08
CA ALA A 381 -42.98 -19.88 -27.53
C ALA A 381 -42.62 -18.57 -28.28
N LEU A 382 -42.05 -17.56 -27.61
CA LEU A 382 -41.65 -16.27 -28.22
C LEU A 382 -40.17 -15.89 -27.97
N SER A 383 -39.31 -16.86 -27.67
CA SER A 383 -37.88 -16.64 -27.46
C SER A 383 -37.08 -17.08 -28.69
N MET A 384 -36.69 -16.12 -29.54
CA MET A 384 -35.35 -16.24 -30.11
C MET A 384 -34.39 -16.00 -28.94
N SER A 385 -33.78 -17.10 -28.48
CA SER A 385 -32.67 -17.21 -27.52
C SER A 385 -32.07 -15.87 -27.04
N LYS A 386 -32.52 -15.38 -25.89
CA LYS A 386 -31.84 -14.27 -25.20
C LYS A 386 -30.70 -14.84 -24.36
N LYS A 387 -29.49 -14.32 -24.53
CA LYS A 387 -28.30 -14.72 -23.77
C LYS A 387 -28.49 -14.37 -22.27
N PRO A 388 -27.95 -15.16 -21.33
CA PRO A 388 -28.10 -14.90 -19.89
C PRO A 388 -27.32 -13.66 -19.45
N ASN A 389 -27.75 -13.05 -18.34
CA ASN A 389 -26.97 -12.05 -17.62
C ASN A 389 -26.10 -12.72 -16.56
N ALA A 390 -24.82 -12.34 -16.47
CA ALA A 390 -23.87 -12.94 -15.53
C ALA A 390 -23.20 -11.91 -14.62
N ILE A 391 -22.87 -12.35 -13.41
CA ILE A 391 -22.06 -11.61 -12.46
C ILE A 391 -20.90 -12.46 -11.95
N ILE A 392 -19.70 -11.89 -11.93
CA ILE A 392 -18.48 -12.49 -11.39
C ILE A 392 -18.10 -11.74 -10.11
N PHE A 393 -17.93 -12.45 -9.00
CA PHE A 393 -17.40 -11.91 -7.76
C PHE A 393 -15.98 -12.41 -7.51
N GLY A 394 -15.04 -11.48 -7.31
CA GLY A 394 -13.66 -11.77 -6.94
C GLY A 394 -12.80 -12.35 -8.07
N GLY A 395 -11.63 -12.82 -7.68
CA GLY A 395 -10.72 -13.60 -8.53
C GLY A 395 -9.87 -12.79 -9.50
N LEU A 396 -9.81 -11.45 -9.39
CA LEU A 396 -8.85 -10.65 -10.17
C LEU A 396 -7.38 -10.87 -9.78
N ASN A 397 -7.09 -11.66 -8.77
CA ASN A 397 -5.76 -12.18 -8.47
C ASN A 397 -5.64 -13.69 -8.75
N THR A 398 -6.68 -14.32 -9.31
CA THR A 398 -6.70 -15.74 -9.67
C THR A 398 -7.06 -15.95 -11.14
N CYS A 399 -8.21 -16.55 -11.46
CA CYS A 399 -8.60 -17.01 -12.80
C CYS A 399 -9.92 -16.40 -13.31
N SER A 400 -10.53 -15.44 -12.60
CA SER A 400 -11.81 -14.88 -13.04
C SER A 400 -11.71 -14.04 -14.33
N ARG A 401 -10.52 -13.50 -14.61
CA ARG A 401 -10.21 -12.78 -15.87
C ARG A 401 -10.38 -13.67 -17.10
N THR A 402 -9.95 -14.92 -17.01
CA THR A 402 -10.11 -15.90 -18.11
C THR A 402 -11.57 -16.22 -18.35
N LEU A 403 -12.38 -16.33 -17.28
CA LEU A 403 -13.82 -16.48 -17.42
C LEU A 403 -14.44 -15.24 -18.09
N ALA A 404 -14.08 -14.03 -17.66
CA ALA A 404 -14.59 -12.81 -18.29
C ALA A 404 -14.29 -12.75 -19.80
N ALA A 405 -13.06 -13.11 -20.20
CA ALA A 405 -12.66 -13.20 -21.60
C ALA A 405 -13.39 -14.31 -22.38
N LEU A 406 -13.75 -15.42 -21.72
CA LEU A 406 -14.59 -16.46 -22.32
C LEU A 406 -16.03 -15.97 -22.54
N LEU A 407 -16.60 -15.24 -21.57
CA LEU A 407 -17.97 -14.76 -21.62
C LEU A 407 -18.14 -13.61 -22.63
N VAL A 408 -17.13 -12.76 -22.76
CA VAL A 408 -17.10 -11.61 -23.67
C VAL A 408 -15.75 -11.59 -24.39
N PRO A 409 -15.61 -12.36 -25.50
CA PRO A 409 -14.38 -12.43 -26.27
C PRO A 409 -13.98 -11.08 -26.88
N VAL A 410 -12.68 -10.76 -26.84
CA VAL A 410 -12.13 -9.50 -27.36
C VAL A 410 -11.79 -9.53 -28.86
N ASP A 411 -11.75 -10.73 -29.43
CA ASP A 411 -11.37 -11.03 -30.82
C ASP A 411 -12.57 -11.05 -31.79
N GLY A 412 -13.75 -10.60 -31.33
CA GLY A 412 -14.98 -10.62 -32.12
C GLY A 412 -15.72 -11.96 -32.11
N GLY A 413 -15.33 -12.90 -31.25
CA GLY A 413 -16.10 -14.11 -30.99
C GLY A 413 -17.50 -13.84 -30.44
N ASP A 414 -18.41 -14.81 -30.58
CA ASP A 414 -19.78 -14.69 -30.07
C ASP A 414 -19.80 -14.59 -28.54
N ARG A 415 -20.28 -13.45 -28.01
CA ARG A 415 -20.53 -13.29 -26.57
C ARG A 415 -21.43 -14.40 -26.02
N LEU A 416 -21.14 -14.92 -24.84
CA LEU A 416 -22.00 -15.92 -24.18
C LEU A 416 -23.09 -15.29 -23.31
N VAL A 417 -22.90 -14.03 -22.92
CA VAL A 417 -23.79 -13.31 -22.02
C VAL A 417 -24.33 -12.03 -22.66
N GLU A 418 -25.53 -11.63 -22.25
CA GLU A 418 -26.12 -10.37 -22.67
C GLU A 418 -25.46 -9.19 -21.93
N HIS A 419 -25.33 -9.30 -20.61
CA HIS A 419 -24.63 -8.37 -19.74
C HIS A 419 -23.70 -9.10 -18.77
N LEU A 420 -22.51 -8.55 -18.53
CA LEU A 420 -21.54 -9.06 -17.56
C LEU A 420 -21.22 -7.98 -16.53
N ARG A 421 -21.44 -8.27 -15.24
CA ARG A 421 -20.86 -7.47 -14.15
C ARG A 421 -19.69 -8.20 -13.51
N ILE A 422 -18.62 -7.47 -13.21
CA ILE A 422 -17.45 -7.98 -12.49
C ILE A 422 -17.28 -7.13 -11.24
N VAL A 423 -17.21 -7.78 -10.08
CA VAL A 423 -17.12 -7.12 -8.77
C VAL A 423 -15.92 -7.64 -8.01
N ASP A 424 -14.99 -6.77 -7.64
CA ASP A 424 -13.78 -7.16 -6.90
C ASP A 424 -13.35 -6.04 -5.92
N LYS A 425 -12.47 -6.36 -4.97
CA LYS A 425 -11.84 -5.40 -4.05
C LYS A 425 -10.77 -4.54 -4.74
N TYR A 426 -10.15 -5.06 -5.80
CA TYR A 426 -9.08 -4.34 -6.52
C TYR A 426 -9.64 -3.20 -7.39
N SER A 427 -8.85 -2.16 -7.62
CA SER A 427 -9.15 -1.17 -8.65
C SER A 427 -8.55 -1.62 -9.97
N VAL A 428 -9.21 -1.25 -11.07
CA VAL A 428 -8.74 -1.47 -12.45
C VAL A 428 -8.28 -0.17 -13.11
N ALA A 429 -8.55 0.98 -12.49
CA ALA A 429 -8.18 2.31 -12.98
C ALA A 429 -7.98 3.29 -11.80
N PRO A 430 -6.72 3.53 -11.36
CA PRO A 430 -5.51 2.79 -11.72
C PRO A 430 -5.55 1.35 -11.20
N ALA A 431 -4.89 0.43 -11.90
CA ALA A 431 -4.88 -0.98 -11.51
C ALA A 431 -4.12 -1.19 -10.18
N THR A 432 -4.74 -1.89 -9.22
CA THR A 432 -4.10 -2.26 -7.94
C THR A 432 -3.78 -3.76 -7.84
N THR A 433 -3.99 -4.50 -8.92
CA THR A 433 -3.57 -5.90 -9.11
C THR A 433 -3.17 -6.13 -10.57
N TYR A 434 -2.47 -7.21 -10.84
CA TYR A 434 -2.11 -7.60 -12.20
C TYR A 434 -3.35 -8.04 -12.99
N LEU A 435 -3.59 -7.37 -14.12
CA LEU A 435 -4.75 -7.62 -14.98
C LEU A 435 -4.41 -8.41 -16.24
N GLY A 436 -3.14 -8.48 -16.65
CA GLY A 436 -2.76 -8.89 -18.00
C GLY A 436 -3.31 -7.93 -19.07
N SER A 437 -2.95 -8.18 -20.33
CA SER A 437 -3.25 -7.33 -21.48
C SER A 437 -4.65 -7.56 -22.05
N VAL A 438 -5.19 -8.77 -21.92
CA VAL A 438 -6.51 -9.13 -22.46
C VAL A 438 -7.65 -8.54 -21.62
N PHE A 439 -7.54 -8.58 -20.30
CA PHE A 439 -8.64 -8.18 -19.42
C PHE A 439 -9.04 -6.70 -19.54
N PRO A 440 -8.12 -5.73 -19.66
CA PRO A 440 -8.48 -4.34 -19.95
C PRO A 440 -9.32 -4.17 -21.22
N GLU A 441 -9.08 -4.98 -22.26
CA GLU A 441 -9.91 -4.95 -23.47
C GLU A 441 -11.31 -5.52 -23.25
N VAL A 442 -11.45 -6.51 -22.37
CA VAL A 442 -12.77 -7.00 -21.91
C VAL A 442 -13.55 -5.88 -21.21
N LEU A 443 -12.88 -5.10 -20.36
CA LEU A 443 -13.53 -3.99 -19.62
C LEU A 443 -14.00 -2.84 -20.52
N LYS A 444 -13.45 -2.71 -21.73
CA LYS A 444 -13.90 -1.70 -22.71
C LYS A 444 -15.18 -2.10 -23.45
N GLN A 445 -15.60 -3.37 -23.34
CA GLN A 445 -16.79 -3.85 -24.03
C GLN A 445 -18.05 -3.19 -23.44
N PRO A 446 -19.00 -2.73 -24.28
CA PRO A 446 -20.13 -1.91 -23.84
C PRO A 446 -21.13 -2.66 -22.94
N ASN A 447 -21.09 -3.99 -22.95
CA ASN A 447 -21.93 -4.87 -22.15
C ASN A 447 -21.22 -5.39 -20.89
N VAL A 448 -20.04 -4.87 -20.57
CA VAL A 448 -19.26 -5.22 -19.38
C VAL A 448 -19.27 -4.04 -18.39
N GLU A 449 -19.61 -4.33 -17.15
CA GLU A 449 -19.58 -3.37 -16.04
C GLU A 449 -18.59 -3.85 -14.98
N TYR A 450 -17.66 -2.98 -14.59
CA TYR A 450 -16.77 -3.23 -13.47
C TYR A 450 -17.20 -2.44 -12.24
N ARG A 451 -17.16 -3.08 -11.07
CA ARG A 451 -17.43 -2.43 -9.79
C ARG A 451 -16.38 -2.80 -8.74
N GLN A 452 -15.62 -1.81 -8.30
CA GLN A 452 -14.82 -1.97 -7.09
C GLN A 452 -15.75 -1.92 -5.86
N ALA A 453 -15.70 -2.93 -5.01
CA ALA A 453 -16.60 -3.03 -3.87
C ALA A 453 -15.98 -3.73 -2.64
N ASN A 454 -16.31 -3.23 -1.45
CA ASN A 454 -16.03 -3.94 -0.21
C ASN A 454 -17.12 -5.00 0.06
N LEU A 455 -16.83 -6.24 -0.33
CA LEU A 455 -17.76 -7.38 -0.21
C LEU A 455 -17.91 -7.91 1.22
N THR A 456 -17.23 -7.35 2.21
CA THR A 456 -17.44 -7.69 3.65
C THR A 456 -18.71 -7.06 4.22
N VAL A 457 -19.36 -6.17 3.46
CA VAL A 457 -20.55 -5.40 3.85
C VAL A 457 -21.78 -5.92 3.11
N ALA A 458 -22.79 -6.39 3.86
CA ALA A 458 -23.98 -7.03 3.30
C ALA A 458 -24.80 -6.12 2.36
N SER A 459 -24.96 -4.84 2.70
CA SER A 459 -25.67 -3.87 1.85
C SER A 459 -24.93 -3.62 0.53
N THR A 460 -23.59 -3.59 0.56
CA THR A 460 -22.76 -3.50 -0.64
C THR A 460 -22.98 -4.73 -1.53
N VAL A 461 -22.93 -5.94 -0.97
CA VAL A 461 -23.22 -7.18 -1.69
C VAL A 461 -24.61 -7.13 -2.33
N SER A 462 -25.64 -6.78 -1.56
CA SER A 462 -27.01 -6.65 -2.06
C SER A 462 -27.11 -5.70 -3.25
N SER A 463 -26.48 -4.52 -3.16
CA SER A 463 -26.46 -3.55 -4.26
C SER A 463 -25.69 -4.03 -5.50
N CYS A 464 -24.76 -4.99 -5.36
CA CYS A 464 -24.04 -5.55 -6.51
C CYS A 464 -24.92 -6.47 -7.36
N TYR A 465 -26.03 -6.96 -6.83
CA TYR A 465 -26.99 -7.76 -7.58
C TYR A 465 -28.06 -6.94 -8.30
N GLU A 466 -28.13 -5.63 -8.08
CA GLU A 466 -29.08 -4.77 -8.80
C GLU A 466 -28.61 -4.55 -10.24
N PRO A 467 -29.33 -5.06 -11.26
CA PRO A 467 -28.93 -4.89 -12.64
C PRO A 467 -29.01 -3.41 -13.06
N PRO A 468 -28.23 -2.96 -14.06
CA PRO A 468 -28.40 -1.62 -14.63
C PRO A 468 -29.82 -1.38 -15.13
N ALA A 469 -30.23 -0.11 -15.18
CA ALA A 469 -31.57 0.25 -15.65
C ALA A 469 -31.84 -0.34 -17.04
N GLY A 470 -32.94 -1.07 -17.19
CA GLY A 470 -33.33 -1.74 -18.43
C GLY A 470 -32.71 -3.12 -18.65
N GLN A 471 -31.81 -3.59 -17.77
CA GLN A 471 -31.28 -4.95 -17.81
C GLN A 471 -32.12 -5.92 -16.96
N ALA A 472 -32.20 -7.18 -17.40
CA ALA A 472 -32.83 -8.24 -16.62
C ALA A 472 -31.97 -8.63 -15.40
N PRO A 473 -32.55 -9.29 -14.38
CA PRO A 473 -31.77 -9.87 -13.28
C PRO A 473 -30.67 -10.82 -13.77
N TYR A 474 -29.66 -11.06 -12.93
CA TYR A 474 -28.58 -11.99 -13.23
C TYR A 474 -29.06 -13.45 -13.16
N ASP A 475 -28.78 -14.20 -14.22
CA ASP A 475 -29.07 -15.63 -14.32
C ASP A 475 -27.95 -16.46 -13.67
N TYR A 476 -26.70 -16.08 -13.92
CA TYR A 476 -25.51 -16.82 -13.48
C TYR A 476 -24.64 -15.98 -12.55
N VAL A 477 -24.29 -16.56 -11.40
CA VAL A 477 -23.34 -16.01 -10.44
C VAL A 477 -22.11 -16.90 -10.41
N PHE A 478 -20.95 -16.32 -10.63
CA PHE A 478 -19.66 -16.98 -10.50
C PHE A 478 -18.90 -16.40 -9.31
N ASP A 479 -18.59 -17.25 -8.33
CA ASP A 479 -17.96 -16.84 -7.08
C ASP A 479 -16.52 -17.36 -7.02
N PHE A 480 -15.58 -16.42 -7.20
CA PHE A 480 -14.13 -16.60 -7.06
C PHE A 480 -13.59 -15.93 -5.79
N THR A 481 -14.46 -15.59 -4.83
CA THR A 481 -14.05 -14.84 -3.65
C THR A 481 -13.32 -15.70 -2.62
N GLY A 482 -12.20 -15.17 -2.14
CA GLY A 482 -11.47 -15.65 -0.99
C GLY A 482 -10.05 -15.14 -0.90
N GLU A 483 -9.46 -15.21 0.29
CA GLU A 483 -8.05 -14.93 0.53
C GLU A 483 -7.20 -16.15 0.17
N ILE A 484 -6.18 -15.95 -0.67
CA ILE A 484 -5.31 -17.01 -1.22
C ILE A 484 -3.89 -16.96 -0.65
N GLN A 485 -3.57 -15.96 0.17
CA GLN A 485 -2.30 -15.87 0.86
C GLN A 485 -2.31 -16.75 2.10
N TRP A 486 -1.36 -17.69 2.16
CA TRP A 486 -1.30 -18.76 3.15
C TRP A 486 -0.83 -18.30 4.53
N ASP A 487 -0.14 -17.16 4.60
CA ASP A 487 0.48 -16.57 5.78
C ASP A 487 -0.46 -15.60 6.52
N ARG A 488 -1.69 -15.44 6.03
CA ARG A 488 -2.67 -14.53 6.63
C ARG A 488 -3.22 -15.10 7.94
N PRO A 489 -3.42 -14.24 8.97
CA PRO A 489 -4.06 -14.67 10.19
C PRO A 489 -5.45 -15.26 9.94
N GLU A 490 -5.85 -16.21 10.78
CA GLU A 490 -7.14 -16.90 10.67
C GLU A 490 -8.34 -15.93 10.53
N ALA A 491 -8.36 -14.86 11.32
CA ALA A 491 -9.41 -13.83 11.27
C ALA A 491 -9.57 -13.18 9.88
N VAL A 492 -8.49 -13.09 9.11
CA VAL A 492 -8.52 -12.58 7.72
C VAL A 492 -9.24 -13.58 6.83
N HIS A 493 -8.97 -14.89 6.95
CA HIS A 493 -9.68 -15.93 6.19
C HIS A 493 -11.17 -16.01 6.57
N ILE A 494 -11.50 -15.88 7.85
CA ILE A 494 -12.90 -15.80 8.30
C ILE A 494 -13.61 -14.62 7.61
N THR A 495 -12.97 -13.44 7.64
CA THR A 495 -13.60 -12.21 7.14
C THR A 495 -13.64 -12.12 5.62
N HIS A 496 -12.55 -12.52 4.94
CA HIS A 496 -12.36 -12.30 3.50
C HIS A 496 -12.57 -13.55 2.64
N THR A 497 -12.70 -14.73 3.24
CA THR A 497 -13.06 -15.97 2.52
C THR A 497 -14.46 -16.41 2.93
N PHE A 498 -14.64 -16.79 4.20
CA PHE A 498 -15.88 -17.42 4.66
C PHE A 498 -17.07 -16.45 4.66
N LYS A 499 -16.93 -15.29 5.31
CA LYS A 499 -18.02 -14.31 5.43
C LYS A 499 -18.45 -13.77 4.07
N ILE A 500 -17.50 -13.46 3.18
CA ILE A 500 -17.80 -12.93 1.84
C ILE A 500 -18.60 -13.97 1.02
N ALA A 501 -18.11 -15.21 0.94
CA ALA A 501 -18.80 -16.29 0.23
C ALA A 501 -20.22 -16.50 0.77
N ARG A 502 -20.38 -16.47 2.11
CA ARG A 502 -21.70 -16.56 2.75
C ARG A 502 -22.61 -15.40 2.35
N LEU A 503 -22.16 -14.15 2.42
CA LEU A 503 -22.98 -12.98 2.08
C LEU A 503 -23.44 -13.00 0.62
N ILE A 504 -22.53 -13.29 -0.31
CA ILE A 504 -22.80 -13.34 -1.74
C ILE A 504 -23.80 -14.46 -2.03
N GLY A 505 -23.57 -15.62 -1.44
CA GLY A 505 -24.41 -16.78 -1.66
C GLY A 505 -25.81 -16.66 -1.03
N LEU A 506 -25.95 -16.10 0.17
CA LEU A 506 -27.25 -15.82 0.77
C LEU A 506 -28.07 -14.85 -0.08
N GLU A 507 -27.42 -13.83 -0.64
CA GLU A 507 -28.08 -12.86 -1.52
C GLU A 507 -28.51 -13.48 -2.86
N ALA A 508 -27.67 -14.33 -3.47
CA ALA A 508 -28.05 -15.09 -4.66
C ALA A 508 -29.28 -15.97 -4.41
N ALA A 509 -29.31 -16.62 -3.25
CA ALA A 509 -30.37 -17.52 -2.88
C ALA A 509 -31.68 -16.78 -2.58
N ARG A 510 -31.61 -15.59 -1.94
CA ARG A 510 -32.75 -14.67 -1.76
C ARG A 510 -33.35 -14.23 -3.10
N ARG A 511 -32.51 -14.10 -4.13
CA ARG A 511 -32.92 -13.70 -5.49
C ARG A 511 -33.31 -14.89 -6.39
N ASN A 512 -33.24 -16.12 -5.89
CA ASN A 512 -33.49 -17.34 -6.65
C ASN A 512 -32.69 -17.41 -7.96
N VAL A 513 -31.39 -17.09 -7.89
CA VAL A 513 -30.50 -17.11 -9.05
C VAL A 513 -30.50 -18.51 -9.71
N PRO A 514 -30.73 -18.60 -11.03
CA PRO A 514 -30.73 -19.87 -11.78
C PRO A 514 -29.49 -20.74 -11.61
N ALA A 515 -28.28 -20.17 -11.56
CA ALA A 515 -27.07 -20.92 -11.22
C ALA A 515 -26.06 -20.10 -10.40
N TYR A 516 -25.52 -20.72 -9.36
CA TYR A 516 -24.44 -20.20 -8.54
C TYR A 516 -23.26 -21.18 -8.59
N VAL A 517 -22.16 -20.78 -9.21
CA VAL A 517 -20.98 -21.65 -9.36
C VAL A 517 -19.84 -21.08 -8.52
N ARG A 518 -19.38 -21.85 -7.54
CA ARG A 518 -18.27 -21.48 -6.68
C ARG A 518 -17.02 -22.29 -7.02
N ILE A 519 -15.89 -21.60 -7.16
CA ILE A 519 -14.60 -22.25 -7.30
C ILE A 519 -14.07 -22.71 -5.94
N GLN A 520 -13.40 -23.85 -5.92
CA GLN A 520 -12.61 -24.33 -4.81
C GLN A 520 -11.19 -24.63 -5.30
N HIS A 521 -10.21 -23.85 -4.85
CA HIS A 521 -8.82 -24.06 -5.22
C HIS A 521 -8.22 -25.32 -4.57
N ALA A 522 -7.08 -25.75 -5.11
CA ALA A 522 -6.30 -26.94 -4.72
C ALA A 522 -5.61 -26.83 -3.34
N PHE A 523 -6.22 -26.16 -2.37
CA PHE A 523 -5.70 -26.00 -1.00
C PHE A 523 -5.99 -27.24 -0.16
N TYR A 524 -5.56 -28.40 -0.67
CA TYR A 524 -5.77 -29.72 -0.11
C TYR A 524 -4.49 -30.55 -0.18
N GLN A 525 -4.38 -31.48 0.75
CA GLN A 525 -3.38 -32.54 0.78
C GLN A 525 -4.11 -33.86 0.49
N CYS A 526 -3.98 -34.34 -0.74
CA CYS A 526 -4.54 -35.60 -1.21
C CYS A 526 -3.64 -36.78 -0.81
N LYS A 527 -4.18 -38.00 -0.88
CA LYS A 527 -3.34 -39.20 -0.78
C LYS A 527 -2.52 -39.36 -2.06
N GLU A 528 -1.36 -40.00 -1.96
CA GLU A 528 -0.53 -40.31 -3.13
C GLU A 528 -1.14 -41.40 -4.03
N SER A 529 -2.07 -42.19 -3.48
CA SER A 529 -2.82 -43.22 -4.20
C SER A 529 -4.26 -43.24 -3.69
N GLY A 530 -5.21 -43.48 -4.59
CA GLY A 530 -6.64 -43.43 -4.29
C GLY A 530 -7.47 -43.39 -5.57
N SER A 531 -8.80 -43.28 -5.42
CA SER A 531 -9.68 -43.01 -6.57
C SER A 531 -9.60 -41.56 -7.04
N HIS A 532 -9.22 -40.63 -6.15
CA HIS A 532 -9.11 -39.19 -6.42
C HIS A 532 -10.41 -38.56 -6.93
N ASP A 533 -11.53 -39.25 -6.74
CA ASP A 533 -12.87 -38.76 -7.05
C ASP A 533 -13.37 -37.79 -5.98
N GLU A 534 -14.58 -37.28 -6.15
CA GLU A 534 -15.19 -36.33 -5.23
C GLU A 534 -15.56 -36.91 -3.86
N LYS A 535 -15.59 -38.24 -3.71
CA LYS A 535 -15.89 -38.94 -2.46
C LYS A 535 -14.67 -39.14 -1.59
N GLU A 536 -13.47 -38.95 -2.14
CA GLU A 536 -12.25 -39.10 -1.37
C GLU A 536 -12.17 -38.06 -0.25
N ASP A 537 -11.90 -38.55 0.96
CA ASP A 537 -11.75 -37.72 2.14
C ASP A 537 -10.41 -36.96 2.12
N VAL A 538 -10.38 -35.86 1.39
CA VAL A 538 -9.19 -35.00 1.24
C VAL A 538 -9.03 -34.08 2.45
N LYS A 539 -7.78 -33.83 2.85
CA LYS A 539 -7.46 -32.97 4.00
C LYS A 539 -7.22 -31.54 3.53
N PRO A 540 -7.93 -30.52 4.05
CA PRO A 540 -7.60 -29.13 3.74
C PRO A 540 -6.20 -28.75 4.22
N GLU A 541 -5.53 -27.88 3.47
CA GLU A 541 -4.17 -27.46 3.74
C GLU A 541 -4.10 -26.25 4.68
N GLY A 542 -3.77 -26.50 5.95
CA GLY A 542 -3.57 -25.44 6.95
C GLY A 542 -4.81 -24.57 7.18
N VAL A 543 -4.61 -23.37 7.71
CA VAL A 543 -5.70 -22.42 8.03
C VAL A 543 -6.43 -21.98 6.76
N MET A 544 -5.69 -21.59 5.72
CA MET A 544 -6.25 -21.18 4.44
C MET A 544 -7.15 -22.27 3.85
N GLY A 545 -6.63 -23.49 3.70
CA GLY A 545 -7.39 -24.61 3.14
C GLY A 545 -8.64 -24.93 3.96
N THR A 546 -8.53 -24.92 5.29
CA THR A 546 -9.68 -25.13 6.18
C THR A 546 -10.78 -24.10 5.93
N TRP A 547 -10.47 -22.80 5.91
CA TRP A 547 -11.50 -21.77 5.72
C TRP A 547 -12.07 -21.71 4.30
N TRP A 548 -11.28 -22.08 3.29
CA TRP A 548 -11.81 -22.33 1.94
C TRP A 548 -12.78 -23.52 1.95
N HIS A 549 -12.42 -24.62 2.59
CA HIS A 549 -13.28 -25.80 2.71
C HIS A 549 -14.58 -25.49 3.47
N GLU A 550 -14.50 -24.72 4.56
CA GLU A 550 -15.68 -24.30 5.31
C GLU A 550 -16.64 -23.43 4.48
N THR A 551 -16.16 -22.77 3.41
CA THR A 551 -17.07 -22.07 2.48
C THR A 551 -18.07 -23.01 1.78
N LEU A 552 -17.72 -24.28 1.66
CA LEU A 552 -18.56 -25.34 1.10
C LEU A 552 -19.59 -25.85 2.12
N GLN A 553 -19.35 -25.61 3.41
CA GLN A 553 -20.15 -26.01 4.56
C GLN A 553 -20.85 -24.86 5.27
N THR A 554 -20.96 -23.68 4.65
CA THR A 554 -21.63 -22.55 5.29
C THR A 554 -23.14 -22.73 5.32
N GLU A 555 -23.83 -21.82 6.02
CA GLU A 555 -25.27 -21.63 5.87
C GLU A 555 -25.75 -21.46 4.42
N LEU A 556 -24.87 -21.13 3.46
CA LEU A 556 -25.15 -21.22 2.03
C LEU A 556 -25.72 -22.59 1.62
N THR A 557 -25.18 -23.63 2.22
CA THR A 557 -25.55 -25.02 1.95
C THR A 557 -26.63 -25.52 2.92
N ARG A 558 -26.96 -24.76 3.99
CA ARG A 558 -27.95 -25.10 5.04
C ARG A 558 -29.25 -24.29 5.00
N ALA A 559 -29.17 -22.96 4.99
CA ALA A 559 -30.32 -22.07 5.23
C ALA A 559 -31.35 -22.09 4.09
N LEU A 560 -31.02 -22.71 2.96
CA LEU A 560 -31.90 -22.91 1.82
C LEU A 560 -31.67 -24.30 1.23
N CYS A 561 -31.95 -25.36 2.01
CA CYS A 561 -31.96 -26.75 1.54
C CYS A 561 -32.82 -27.03 0.29
N CYS A 562 -33.39 -26.02 -0.37
CA CYS A 562 -34.06 -26.13 -1.67
C CYS A 562 -33.93 -24.90 -2.61
N SER A 563 -33.28 -23.77 -2.29
CA SER A 563 -33.41 -22.54 -3.12
C SER A 563 -32.14 -21.94 -3.71
N LEU A 564 -30.94 -22.38 -3.31
CA LEU A 564 -29.73 -22.03 -4.06
C LEU A 564 -29.30 -23.16 -5.00
N ASN A 565 -29.27 -22.82 -6.28
CA ASN A 565 -28.73 -23.64 -7.35
C ASN A 565 -27.19 -23.61 -7.35
N LEU A 566 -26.59 -24.10 -6.26
CA LEU A 566 -25.14 -24.15 -6.03
C LEU A 566 -24.49 -25.32 -6.77
N VAL A 567 -23.39 -25.05 -7.49
CA VAL A 567 -22.41 -26.04 -7.97
C VAL A 567 -21.03 -25.65 -7.49
N ILE A 568 -20.24 -26.63 -7.04
CA ILE A 568 -18.85 -26.44 -6.64
C ILE A 568 -17.94 -27.03 -7.71
N VAL A 569 -16.96 -26.24 -8.16
CA VAL A 569 -15.90 -26.68 -9.07
C VAL A 569 -14.58 -26.67 -8.32
N ARG A 570 -14.06 -27.86 -7.97
CA ARG A 570 -12.78 -28.02 -7.28
C ARG A 570 -11.67 -28.23 -8.30
N THR A 571 -10.67 -27.37 -8.29
CA THR A 571 -9.62 -27.33 -9.33
C THR A 571 -8.34 -28.04 -8.88
N ALA A 572 -7.65 -28.68 -9.82
CA ALA A 572 -6.25 -29.03 -9.69
C ALA A 572 -5.33 -27.78 -9.72
N LEU A 573 -4.01 -27.95 -9.84
CA LEU A 573 -3.05 -26.85 -9.85
C LEU A 573 -3.23 -25.99 -11.12
N PRO A 574 -3.62 -24.71 -10.99
CA PRO A 574 -3.90 -23.86 -12.13
C PRO A 574 -2.62 -23.45 -12.86
N TYR A 575 -2.64 -23.45 -14.19
CA TYR A 575 -1.62 -22.86 -15.05
C TYR A 575 -2.25 -22.20 -16.28
N GLY A 576 -1.47 -21.38 -16.97
CA GLY A 576 -1.87 -20.69 -18.19
C GLY A 576 -1.59 -19.19 -18.13
N PRO A 577 -1.89 -18.47 -19.23
CA PRO A 577 -1.52 -17.06 -19.36
C PRO A 577 -2.19 -16.15 -18.32
N TYR A 578 -1.47 -15.09 -17.95
CA TYR A 578 -1.91 -14.02 -17.04
C TYR A 578 -2.27 -14.47 -15.62
N VAL A 579 -1.92 -15.70 -15.22
CA VAL A 579 -2.16 -16.24 -13.89
C VAL A 579 -0.87 -16.18 -13.10
N ASN A 580 -0.93 -15.65 -11.88
CA ASN A 580 0.25 -15.39 -11.05
C ASN A 580 0.08 -15.86 -9.59
N TYR A 581 -0.73 -16.90 -9.36
CA TYR A 581 -0.91 -17.52 -8.04
C TYR A 581 -0.60 -19.01 -8.07
N HIS A 582 -0.38 -19.58 -6.89
CA HIS A 582 0.07 -20.96 -6.69
C HIS A 582 1.50 -21.22 -7.21
N ALA A 583 1.91 -22.49 -7.24
CA ALA A 583 3.32 -22.89 -7.29
C ALA A 583 3.86 -23.10 -8.72
N VAL A 584 2.99 -23.35 -9.70
CA VAL A 584 3.42 -23.68 -11.08
C VAL A 584 4.15 -22.50 -11.73
N ILE A 585 3.66 -21.28 -11.54
CA ILE A 585 4.21 -20.06 -12.14
C ILE A 585 5.58 -19.68 -11.54
N PRO A 586 5.75 -19.60 -10.20
CA PRO A 586 7.07 -19.46 -9.60
C PRO A 586 8.04 -20.56 -10.06
N PHE A 587 7.60 -21.80 -10.20
CA PHE A 587 8.43 -22.89 -10.73
C PHE A 587 8.93 -22.61 -12.15
N ILE A 588 8.08 -22.05 -13.03
CA ILE A 588 8.46 -21.65 -14.40
C ILE A 588 9.52 -20.53 -14.36
N ALA A 589 9.36 -19.52 -13.50
CA ALA A 589 10.33 -18.43 -13.35
C ALA A 589 11.68 -18.94 -12.81
N VAL A 590 11.66 -19.81 -11.80
CA VAL A 590 12.87 -20.42 -11.22
C VAL A 590 13.59 -21.30 -12.26
N ALA A 591 12.86 -22.11 -13.02
CA ALA A 591 13.46 -22.91 -14.09
C ALA A 591 14.14 -22.05 -15.16
N ALA A 592 13.57 -20.89 -15.48
CA ALA A 592 14.19 -19.92 -16.38
C ALA A 592 15.53 -19.37 -15.82
N CYS A 593 15.59 -19.07 -14.51
CA CYS A 593 16.85 -18.70 -13.86
C CYS A 593 17.90 -19.81 -13.98
N TYR A 594 17.52 -21.07 -13.72
CA TYR A 594 18.45 -22.20 -13.82
C TYR A 594 18.87 -22.52 -15.26
N GLY A 595 17.97 -22.32 -16.23
CA GLY A 595 18.29 -22.33 -17.67
C GLY A 595 19.38 -21.32 -18.00
N TYR A 596 19.16 -20.05 -17.62
CA TYR A 596 20.12 -18.97 -17.82
C TYR A 596 21.48 -19.22 -17.15
N LEU A 597 21.49 -19.81 -15.95
CA LEU A 597 22.71 -20.18 -15.23
C LEU A 597 23.41 -21.44 -15.80
N LYS A 598 22.77 -22.18 -16.71
CA LYS A 598 23.22 -23.49 -17.19
C LYS A 598 23.46 -24.50 -16.05
N GLN A 599 22.56 -24.48 -15.06
CA GLN A 599 22.64 -25.34 -13.88
C GLN A 599 21.34 -26.13 -13.69
N PRO A 600 21.40 -27.37 -13.15
CA PRO A 600 20.20 -28.15 -12.86
C PRO A 600 19.32 -27.46 -11.81
N MET A 601 18.02 -27.36 -12.07
CA MET A 601 17.02 -26.94 -11.09
C MET A 601 16.80 -28.09 -10.10
N LYS A 602 16.84 -27.81 -8.79
CA LYS A 602 16.72 -28.85 -7.76
C LYS A 602 15.52 -28.64 -6.85
N ALA A 603 14.77 -29.71 -6.59
CA ALA A 603 13.71 -29.71 -5.58
C ALA A 603 14.21 -30.23 -4.22
N LEU A 604 13.63 -29.70 -3.13
CA LEU A 604 13.93 -30.07 -1.74
C LEU A 604 13.37 -31.43 -1.31
N HIS A 605 12.29 -31.87 -1.95
CA HIS A 605 11.62 -33.10 -1.58
C HIS A 605 12.08 -34.24 -2.49
N SER A 606 12.55 -35.34 -1.88
CA SER A 606 13.07 -36.51 -2.60
C SER A 606 12.12 -37.00 -3.71
N PRO A 607 12.65 -37.63 -4.78
CA PRO A 607 11.84 -38.18 -5.86
C PRO A 607 10.83 -39.18 -5.32
N GLY A 608 9.60 -38.72 -5.12
CA GLY A 608 8.43 -39.53 -4.85
C GLY A 608 7.45 -39.32 -6.00
N LYS A 609 6.65 -40.35 -6.30
CA LYS A 609 5.58 -40.24 -7.31
C LYS A 609 4.33 -39.61 -6.71
N TYR A 610 4.47 -38.53 -5.96
CA TYR A 610 3.27 -37.87 -5.45
C TYR A 610 2.64 -37.03 -6.58
N PRO A 611 1.32 -37.18 -6.78
CA PRO A 611 0.57 -36.42 -7.78
C PRO A 611 0.69 -34.90 -7.59
N SER A 612 0.80 -34.20 -8.70
CA SER A 612 0.78 -32.74 -8.79
C SER A 612 -0.10 -32.33 -9.97
N HIS A 613 -1.32 -32.88 -10.03
CA HIS A 613 -2.22 -32.70 -11.15
C HIS A 613 -2.44 -31.21 -11.45
N THR A 614 -2.47 -30.88 -12.73
CA THR A 614 -2.59 -29.52 -13.25
C THR A 614 -3.92 -29.30 -13.96
N VAL A 615 -4.31 -28.05 -14.19
CA VAL A 615 -5.44 -27.69 -15.03
C VAL A 615 -5.21 -26.32 -15.67
N HIS A 616 -5.48 -26.22 -16.97
CA HIS A 616 -5.35 -24.94 -17.67
C HIS A 616 -6.50 -24.00 -17.29
N VAL A 617 -6.22 -22.70 -17.17
CA VAL A 617 -7.24 -21.71 -16.77
C VAL A 617 -8.40 -21.55 -17.76
N ASP A 618 -8.17 -21.84 -19.05
CA ASP A 618 -9.26 -21.92 -20.04
C ASP A 618 -10.25 -23.03 -19.71
N ASP A 619 -9.75 -24.14 -19.15
CA ASP A 619 -10.58 -25.27 -18.74
C ASP A 619 -11.26 -25.04 -17.40
N ILE A 620 -10.65 -24.28 -16.49
CA ILE A 620 -11.36 -23.75 -15.32
C ILE A 620 -12.52 -22.87 -15.78
N ALA A 621 -12.27 -21.88 -16.65
CA ALA A 621 -13.32 -20.99 -17.16
C ALA A 621 -14.43 -21.74 -17.89
N GLY A 622 -14.07 -22.69 -18.75
CA GLY A 622 -15.02 -23.53 -19.48
C GLY A 622 -15.85 -24.41 -18.56
N ALA A 623 -15.23 -25.04 -17.56
CA ALA A 623 -15.93 -25.85 -16.55
C ALA A 623 -16.90 -25.00 -15.72
N MET A 624 -16.49 -23.80 -15.29
CA MET A 624 -17.35 -22.87 -14.55
C MET A 624 -18.61 -22.54 -15.36
N TRP A 625 -18.45 -22.18 -16.63
CA TRP A 625 -19.57 -21.90 -17.54
C TRP A 625 -20.47 -23.11 -17.77
N ALA A 626 -19.89 -24.27 -18.11
CA ALA A 626 -20.67 -25.48 -18.37
C ALA A 626 -21.47 -25.95 -17.15
N CYS A 627 -20.90 -25.81 -15.94
CA CYS A 627 -21.59 -26.07 -14.68
C CYS A 627 -22.77 -25.10 -14.46
N ALA A 628 -22.65 -23.83 -14.84
CA ALA A 628 -23.74 -22.87 -14.75
C ALA A 628 -24.91 -23.25 -15.67
N GLU A 629 -24.62 -23.58 -16.93
CA GLU A 629 -25.64 -24.02 -17.89
C GLU A 629 -26.33 -25.32 -17.43
N TRP A 630 -25.54 -26.29 -16.97
CA TRP A 630 -26.04 -27.56 -16.44
C TRP A 630 -26.99 -27.34 -15.26
N MET A 631 -26.55 -26.57 -14.26
CA MET A 631 -27.35 -26.30 -13.06
C MET A 631 -28.62 -25.50 -13.37
N ALA A 632 -28.53 -24.46 -14.21
CA ALA A 632 -29.70 -23.67 -14.58
C ALA A 632 -30.77 -24.50 -15.29
N LYS A 633 -30.36 -25.56 -16.01
CA LYS A 633 -31.27 -26.46 -16.72
C LYS A 633 -31.97 -27.46 -15.79
N ILE A 634 -31.25 -28.04 -14.84
CA ILE A 634 -31.77 -29.17 -14.04
C ILE A 634 -32.26 -28.76 -12.63
N GLY A 635 -31.75 -27.65 -12.11
CA GLY A 635 -32.03 -27.15 -10.77
C GLY A 635 -31.41 -27.97 -9.64
N ARG A 636 -31.38 -27.39 -8.44
CA ARG A 636 -30.65 -27.95 -7.29
C ARG A 636 -31.03 -29.39 -6.92
N LYS A 637 -32.32 -29.70 -6.87
CA LYS A 637 -32.81 -31.01 -6.40
C LYS A 637 -32.32 -32.16 -7.27
N GLU A 638 -32.40 -32.01 -8.59
CA GLU A 638 -31.94 -33.03 -9.53
C GLU A 638 -30.41 -33.08 -9.57
N ALA A 639 -29.75 -31.93 -9.47
CA ALA A 639 -28.30 -31.83 -9.37
C ALA A 639 -27.75 -32.60 -8.16
N ASP A 640 -28.39 -32.50 -6.99
CA ASP A 640 -28.01 -33.26 -5.79
C ASP A 640 -28.18 -34.78 -5.99
N ALA A 641 -29.22 -35.21 -6.72
CA ALA A 641 -29.45 -36.63 -6.99
C ALA A 641 -28.39 -37.22 -7.96
N ILE A 642 -27.95 -36.43 -8.94
CA ILE A 642 -27.00 -36.88 -9.97
C ILE A 642 -25.54 -36.76 -9.48
N ALA A 643 -25.22 -35.67 -8.79
CA ALA A 643 -23.84 -35.28 -8.51
C ALA A 643 -23.61 -34.78 -7.08
N GLY A 644 -24.60 -34.88 -6.19
CA GLY A 644 -24.46 -34.47 -4.80
C GLY A 644 -23.44 -35.32 -4.04
N GLU A 645 -22.50 -34.66 -3.38
CA GLU A 645 -21.50 -35.29 -2.53
C GLU A 645 -21.60 -34.75 -1.11
N GLU A 646 -21.38 -35.64 -0.13
CA GLU A 646 -21.30 -35.24 1.28
C GLU A 646 -20.02 -34.45 1.50
N ILE A 647 -20.14 -33.21 1.97
CA ILE A 647 -19.01 -32.34 2.29
C ILE A 647 -18.66 -32.53 3.78
N PRO A 648 -17.51 -33.15 4.11
CA PRO A 648 -17.18 -33.55 5.48
C PRO A 648 -16.69 -32.37 6.33
N PHE A 649 -17.16 -32.19 7.56
CA PHE A 649 -16.63 -31.16 8.48
C PHE A 649 -15.11 -31.31 8.73
N LYS A 650 -14.33 -30.22 8.56
CA LYS A 650 -12.85 -30.24 8.66
C LYS A 650 -12.24 -29.25 9.67
N ASN A 651 -13.05 -28.45 10.34
CA ASN A 651 -12.57 -27.48 11.34
C ASN A 651 -12.65 -28.03 12.78
N GLU A 652 -12.33 -27.21 13.78
CA GLU A 652 -12.50 -27.54 15.19
C GLU A 652 -13.98 -27.42 15.61
N LYS A 653 -14.48 -28.36 16.40
CA LYS A 653 -15.92 -28.45 16.72
C LYS A 653 -16.46 -27.24 17.47
N ASN A 654 -15.65 -26.61 18.32
CA ASN A 654 -15.96 -25.40 19.08
C ASN A 654 -16.06 -24.15 18.19
N LYS A 655 -15.41 -24.13 17.02
CA LYS A 655 -15.42 -22.96 16.12
C LYS A 655 -16.80 -22.63 15.56
N VAL A 656 -17.66 -23.64 15.47
CA VAL A 656 -19.04 -23.51 14.99
C VAL A 656 -19.82 -22.45 15.78
N GLU A 657 -19.58 -22.31 17.08
CA GLU A 657 -20.29 -21.34 17.93
C GLU A 657 -19.67 -19.95 17.89
N GLU A 658 -18.38 -19.85 17.55
CA GLU A 658 -17.62 -18.59 17.52
C GLU A 658 -17.83 -17.81 16.22
N VAL A 659 -18.16 -18.49 15.13
CA VAL A 659 -18.24 -17.87 13.79
C VAL A 659 -19.65 -17.96 13.23
N GLU A 660 -20.28 -16.79 13.07
CA GLU A 660 -21.65 -16.66 12.57
C GLU A 660 -21.82 -17.33 11.20
N GLY A 661 -22.79 -18.23 11.09
CA GLY A 661 -23.17 -18.88 9.84
C GLY A 661 -22.42 -20.17 9.51
N MET A 662 -21.63 -20.70 10.46
CA MET A 662 -21.12 -22.07 10.39
C MET A 662 -22.25 -23.09 10.57
N VAL A 663 -22.13 -24.21 9.85
CA VAL A 663 -23.05 -25.33 10.01
C VAL A 663 -22.60 -26.19 11.20
N PRO A 664 -23.53 -26.67 12.05
CA PRO A 664 -23.18 -27.60 13.11
C PRO A 664 -22.42 -28.82 12.62
N HIS A 665 -21.31 -29.17 13.28
CA HIS A 665 -20.39 -30.23 12.86
C HIS A 665 -21.02 -31.63 12.67
N HIS A 666 -22.18 -31.88 13.27
CA HIS A 666 -22.93 -33.14 13.14
C HIS A 666 -23.89 -33.16 11.94
N GLN A 667 -24.12 -32.01 11.30
CA GLN A 667 -25.10 -31.86 10.24
C GLN A 667 -24.44 -32.19 8.90
N LYS A 668 -25.06 -33.10 8.15
CA LYS A 668 -24.61 -33.46 6.81
C LYS A 668 -24.92 -32.34 5.83
N VAL A 669 -23.92 -32.01 5.01
CA VAL A 669 -24.02 -31.05 3.92
C VAL A 669 -23.84 -31.81 2.61
N ILE A 670 -24.78 -31.66 1.68
CA ILE A 670 -24.71 -32.28 0.35
C ILE A 670 -24.76 -31.17 -0.70
N ALA A 671 -23.83 -31.20 -1.65
CA ALA A 671 -23.84 -30.28 -2.78
C ALA A 671 -23.28 -30.93 -4.05
N PRO A 672 -23.69 -30.50 -5.26
CA PRO A 672 -23.08 -30.94 -6.50
C PRO A 672 -21.63 -30.46 -6.56
N LEU A 673 -20.70 -31.42 -6.54
CA LEU A 673 -19.26 -31.17 -6.56
C LEU A 673 -18.68 -31.86 -7.79
N PHE A 674 -17.84 -31.10 -8.51
CA PHE A 674 -17.08 -31.57 -9.66
C PHE A 674 -15.62 -31.18 -9.53
N ASN A 675 -14.74 -32.15 -9.72
CA ASN A 675 -13.32 -31.92 -9.90
C ASN A 675 -13.01 -31.51 -11.35
N ILE A 676 -11.99 -30.67 -11.53
CA ILE A 676 -11.40 -30.39 -12.84
C ILE A 676 -9.87 -30.50 -12.79
N GLU A 677 -9.34 -31.31 -13.70
CA GLU A 677 -7.92 -31.53 -13.99
C GLU A 677 -7.74 -31.68 -15.51
N ASP A 678 -6.51 -31.51 -15.98
CA ASP A 678 -6.11 -31.94 -17.33
C ASP A 678 -5.79 -33.45 -17.37
N ASP A 679 -5.61 -34.00 -18.58
CA ASP A 679 -5.38 -35.44 -18.80
C ASP A 679 -3.93 -35.87 -18.57
N SER A 680 -3.04 -34.96 -18.17
CA SER A 680 -1.61 -35.23 -18.02
C SER A 680 -1.30 -36.06 -16.78
N LYS A 681 -2.07 -35.86 -15.70
CA LYS A 681 -1.89 -36.53 -14.41
C LYS A 681 -0.44 -36.50 -13.91
N VAL A 682 0.22 -35.35 -14.06
CA VAL A 682 1.65 -35.22 -13.78
C VAL A 682 1.96 -35.44 -12.30
N THR A 683 3.12 -36.05 -12.07
CA THR A 683 3.83 -36.04 -10.78
C THR A 683 4.73 -34.81 -10.67
N LEU A 684 5.25 -34.51 -9.48
CA LEU A 684 6.23 -33.43 -9.31
C LEU A 684 7.44 -33.57 -10.26
N VAL A 685 7.92 -34.80 -10.46
CA VAL A 685 9.07 -35.10 -11.34
C VAL A 685 8.72 -34.76 -12.79
N GLU A 686 7.55 -35.18 -13.27
CA GLU A 686 7.11 -34.91 -14.64
C GLU A 686 6.86 -33.42 -14.88
N LEU A 687 6.19 -32.74 -13.94
CA LEU A 687 6.01 -31.29 -13.96
C LEU A 687 7.35 -30.56 -14.05
N GLY A 688 8.28 -30.89 -13.14
CA GLY A 688 9.62 -30.30 -13.11
C GLY A 688 10.43 -30.58 -14.38
N ASN A 689 10.37 -31.80 -14.92
CA ASN A 689 11.06 -32.16 -16.15
C ASN A 689 10.53 -31.39 -17.37
N VAL A 690 9.21 -31.27 -17.52
CA VAL A 690 8.59 -30.51 -18.63
C VAL A 690 9.04 -29.05 -18.57
N ILE A 691 8.97 -28.42 -17.40
CA ILE A 691 9.36 -27.01 -17.22
C ILE A 691 10.87 -26.81 -17.40
N ALA A 692 11.71 -27.61 -16.75
CA ALA A 692 13.16 -27.48 -16.80
C ALA A 692 13.69 -27.67 -18.23
N SER A 693 13.22 -28.69 -18.93
CA SER A 693 13.65 -28.97 -20.30
C SER A 693 13.23 -27.89 -21.30
N TYR A 694 12.10 -27.19 -21.06
CA TYR A 694 11.70 -26.05 -21.87
C TYR A 694 12.74 -24.91 -21.81
N PHE A 695 13.34 -24.67 -20.64
CA PHE A 695 14.40 -23.67 -20.45
C PHE A 695 15.82 -24.23 -20.66
N GLY A 696 15.96 -25.41 -21.27
CA GLY A 696 17.27 -26.00 -21.57
C GLY A 696 18.08 -26.43 -20.34
N THR A 697 17.41 -26.73 -19.22
CA THR A 697 18.04 -27.28 -18.01
C THR A 697 17.42 -28.64 -17.62
N THR A 698 17.93 -29.26 -16.56
CA THR A 698 17.44 -30.53 -16.00
C THR A 698 16.80 -30.32 -14.63
N PHE A 699 15.93 -31.25 -14.25
CA PHE A 699 15.27 -31.24 -12.94
C PHE A 699 15.83 -32.37 -12.07
N ASP A 700 16.43 -32.00 -10.94
CA ASP A 700 17.13 -32.87 -10.01
C ASP A 700 16.63 -32.65 -8.56
N PHE A 701 17.27 -33.33 -7.61
CA PHE A 701 16.93 -33.25 -6.19
C PHE A 701 18.14 -32.87 -5.34
N HIS A 702 17.89 -32.11 -4.28
CA HIS A 702 18.92 -31.82 -3.28
C HIS A 702 19.34 -33.08 -2.52
N SER A 703 20.57 -33.07 -2.02
CA SER A 703 21.14 -34.20 -1.26
C SER A 703 20.34 -34.45 0.02
N PHE A 704 20.37 -35.70 0.52
CA PHE A 704 19.71 -36.08 1.77
C PHE A 704 20.11 -35.19 2.97
N VAL A 705 21.38 -34.75 3.03
CA VAL A 705 21.89 -33.86 4.08
C VAL A 705 21.25 -32.47 4.00
N THR A 706 21.15 -31.90 2.79
CA THR A 706 20.47 -30.62 2.56
C THR A 706 18.98 -30.70 2.90
N ASN A 707 18.33 -31.81 2.54
CA ASN A 707 16.91 -32.04 2.86
C ASN A 707 16.68 -32.21 4.37
N MET A 708 17.66 -32.74 5.09
CA MET A 708 17.60 -32.87 6.55
C MET A 708 17.83 -31.51 7.25
N ALA A 709 18.76 -30.69 6.75
CA ALA A 709 18.96 -29.33 7.24
C ALA A 709 17.71 -28.45 7.03
N ALA A 710 17.07 -28.54 5.86
CA ALA A 710 15.82 -27.84 5.56
C ALA A 710 14.66 -28.21 6.50
N LYS A 711 14.67 -29.39 7.12
CA LYS A 711 13.65 -29.76 8.13
C LYS A 711 13.81 -29.03 9.46
N PHE A 712 15.01 -28.56 9.79
CA PHE A 712 15.30 -27.89 11.06
C PHE A 712 15.49 -26.37 10.92
N ARG A 713 15.85 -25.90 9.72
CA ARG A 713 16.08 -24.48 9.40
C ARG A 713 15.54 -24.14 8.01
N LEU A 714 14.23 -24.33 7.83
CA LEU A 714 13.59 -24.11 6.53
C LEU A 714 13.73 -22.65 6.08
N GLU A 715 13.63 -21.70 7.01
CA GLU A 715 13.74 -20.26 6.74
C GLU A 715 15.14 -19.89 6.21
N ASP A 716 16.22 -20.31 6.88
CA ASP A 716 17.60 -20.10 6.40
C ASP A 716 17.81 -20.68 4.99
N VAL A 717 17.30 -21.90 4.73
CA VAL A 717 17.42 -22.55 3.41
C VAL A 717 16.63 -21.79 2.34
N ILE A 718 15.49 -21.19 2.70
CA ILE A 718 14.67 -20.37 1.81
C ILE A 718 15.41 -19.08 1.44
N GLU A 719 16.08 -18.43 2.40
CA GLU A 719 16.88 -17.24 2.14
C GLU A 719 18.02 -17.54 1.16
N ASP A 720 18.78 -18.61 1.40
CA ASP A 720 19.89 -19.04 0.54
C ASP A 720 19.42 -19.36 -0.90
N ILE A 721 18.29 -20.08 -1.04
CA ILE A 721 17.71 -20.42 -2.34
C ILE A 721 17.26 -19.16 -3.08
N ASN A 722 16.57 -18.26 -2.37
CA ASN A 722 16.05 -17.03 -2.96
C ASN A 722 17.13 -16.01 -3.30
N GLU A 723 18.28 -16.00 -2.60
CA GLU A 723 19.42 -15.17 -2.98
C GLU A 723 19.84 -15.48 -4.42
N VAL A 724 19.95 -16.77 -4.77
CA VAL A 724 20.28 -17.19 -6.15
C VAL A 724 19.15 -16.85 -7.12
N HIS A 725 17.90 -17.16 -6.77
CA HIS A 725 16.77 -16.98 -7.68
C HIS A 725 16.54 -15.50 -8.01
N VAL A 726 16.40 -14.66 -6.98
CA VAL A 726 16.08 -13.23 -7.12
C VAL A 726 17.23 -12.45 -7.74
N SER A 727 18.48 -12.74 -7.37
CA SER A 727 19.64 -12.07 -7.99
C SER A 727 19.77 -12.42 -9.47
N THR A 728 19.56 -13.70 -9.83
CA THR A 728 19.58 -14.15 -11.22
C THR A 728 18.44 -13.54 -12.02
N TRP A 729 17.22 -13.54 -11.49
CA TRP A 729 16.07 -12.93 -12.13
C TRP A 729 16.27 -11.44 -12.36
N THR A 730 16.79 -10.72 -11.35
CA THR A 730 17.16 -9.30 -11.47
C THR A 730 18.18 -9.06 -12.57
N LYS A 731 19.19 -9.93 -12.69
CA LYS A 731 20.16 -9.87 -13.79
C LYS A 731 19.52 -10.13 -15.15
N MET A 732 18.63 -11.11 -15.26
CA MET A 732 17.92 -11.39 -16.51
C MET A 732 17.09 -10.18 -16.95
N ILE A 733 16.23 -9.63 -16.09
CA ILE A 733 15.38 -8.49 -16.45
C ILE A 733 16.18 -7.22 -16.80
N THR A 734 17.32 -6.99 -16.14
CA THR A 734 18.18 -5.82 -16.42
C THR A 734 19.03 -5.96 -17.67
N THR A 735 19.46 -7.18 -18.00
CA THR A 735 20.27 -7.48 -19.21
C THR A 735 19.44 -7.91 -20.41
N SER A 736 18.13 -8.12 -20.24
CA SER A 736 17.17 -8.34 -21.33
C SER A 736 17.25 -7.20 -22.35
N ASN A 737 16.96 -7.52 -23.62
CA ASN A 737 16.88 -6.53 -24.69
C ASN A 737 15.48 -6.57 -25.35
N PRO A 738 14.65 -5.52 -25.16
CA PRO A 738 14.86 -4.39 -24.26
C PRO A 738 14.84 -4.82 -22.77
N PRO A 739 15.38 -4.00 -21.85
CA PRO A 739 15.26 -4.24 -20.42
C PRO A 739 13.80 -4.30 -19.99
N VAL A 740 13.51 -5.10 -18.96
CA VAL A 740 12.16 -5.30 -18.40
C VAL A 740 12.04 -4.48 -17.11
N PRO A 741 11.48 -3.24 -17.16
CA PRO A 741 11.48 -2.33 -16.03
C PRO A 741 10.46 -2.70 -14.95
N ASN A 742 9.45 -3.51 -15.29
CA ASN A 742 8.42 -3.96 -14.38
C ASN A 742 8.02 -5.39 -14.75
N THR A 743 7.95 -6.27 -13.76
CA THR A 743 7.43 -7.62 -13.93
C THR A 743 6.52 -7.94 -12.75
N GLN A 744 5.38 -8.56 -13.04
CA GLN A 744 4.42 -9.00 -12.04
C GLN A 744 4.74 -10.42 -11.54
N PHE A 745 5.85 -10.99 -12.00
CA PHE A 745 6.32 -12.33 -11.69
C PHE A 745 7.57 -12.25 -10.83
N SER A 746 7.64 -13.18 -9.89
CA SER A 746 8.77 -13.30 -8.99
C SER A 746 9.37 -14.69 -9.14
N SER A 747 10.69 -14.75 -9.17
CA SER A 747 11.44 -15.98 -8.94
C SER A 747 11.57 -16.31 -7.44
N TYR A 748 10.95 -15.52 -6.56
CA TYR A 748 10.93 -15.78 -5.13
C TYR A 748 10.02 -16.97 -4.81
N MET A 749 10.56 -17.92 -4.05
CA MET A 749 9.89 -19.12 -3.57
C MET A 749 9.67 -19.00 -2.06
N ASP A 750 8.42 -18.83 -1.64
CA ASP A 750 8.07 -18.80 -0.23
C ASP A 750 8.02 -20.20 0.40
N VAL A 751 7.79 -20.25 1.72
CA VAL A 751 7.63 -21.49 2.48
C VAL A 751 6.53 -22.38 1.89
N TYR A 752 5.46 -21.80 1.35
CA TYR A 752 4.39 -22.55 0.72
C TYR A 752 4.90 -23.24 -0.54
N CYS A 753 5.46 -22.50 -1.50
CA CYS A 753 5.94 -23.02 -2.78
C CYS A 753 7.01 -24.13 -2.65
N LEU A 754 7.74 -24.16 -1.54
CA LEU A 754 8.80 -25.14 -1.27
C LEU A 754 8.33 -26.34 -0.44
N LYS A 755 7.11 -26.32 0.10
CA LYS A 755 6.52 -27.47 0.79
C LYS A 755 6.07 -28.54 -0.20
N LYS A 756 5.92 -29.75 0.32
CA LYS A 756 5.34 -30.87 -0.42
C LYS A 756 3.84 -30.67 -0.53
N HIS A 757 3.35 -30.46 -1.76
CA HIS A 757 1.94 -30.47 -2.10
C HIS A 757 1.58 -31.75 -2.84
N VAL A 758 0.54 -32.45 -2.37
CA VAL A 758 -0.01 -33.62 -3.07
C VAL A 758 -1.41 -33.26 -3.54
N VAL A 759 -1.56 -33.04 -4.84
CA VAL A 759 -2.83 -32.65 -5.47
C VAL A 759 -3.18 -33.69 -6.51
N ALA A 760 -4.28 -34.40 -6.26
CA ALA A 760 -4.81 -35.44 -7.13
C ALA A 760 -6.34 -35.36 -7.14
N PHE A 761 -6.92 -35.06 -8.29
CA PHE A 761 -8.36 -35.05 -8.48
C PHE A 761 -8.68 -35.74 -9.80
N SER A 762 -9.81 -36.41 -9.95
CA SER A 762 -10.27 -37.00 -11.22
C SER A 762 -11.34 -36.14 -11.88
N ALA A 763 -11.16 -35.78 -13.15
CA ALA A 763 -12.16 -35.04 -13.95
C ALA A 763 -13.25 -35.93 -14.58
N ASP A 764 -13.32 -37.23 -14.26
CA ASP A 764 -14.24 -38.15 -14.92
C ASP A 764 -15.72 -37.76 -14.71
N LYS A 765 -16.06 -37.29 -13.50
CA LYS A 765 -17.44 -36.94 -13.17
C LYS A 765 -17.94 -35.75 -13.98
N ILE A 766 -17.16 -34.67 -14.13
CA ILE A 766 -17.56 -33.50 -14.92
C ILE A 766 -17.68 -33.85 -16.42
N LYS A 767 -16.78 -34.70 -16.93
CA LYS A 767 -16.84 -35.19 -18.32
C LYS A 767 -18.10 -36.02 -18.58
N ASN A 768 -18.50 -36.88 -17.64
CA ASN A 768 -19.63 -37.78 -17.80
C ASN A 768 -20.98 -37.13 -17.51
N VAL A 769 -21.07 -36.28 -16.48
CA VAL A 769 -22.33 -35.70 -15.99
C VAL A 769 -22.66 -34.38 -16.67
N VAL A 770 -21.67 -33.47 -16.74
CA VAL A 770 -21.85 -32.15 -17.38
C VAL A 770 -21.58 -32.24 -18.89
N GLY A 771 -20.79 -33.23 -19.32
CA GLY A 771 -20.39 -33.36 -20.73
C GLY A 771 -19.22 -32.45 -21.09
N TYR A 772 -18.47 -31.94 -20.11
CA TYR A 772 -17.40 -30.98 -20.35
C TYR A 772 -16.24 -31.64 -21.12
N LYS A 773 -15.74 -30.97 -22.16
CA LYS A 773 -14.59 -31.41 -22.95
C LYS A 773 -13.44 -30.44 -22.73
N LEU A 774 -12.30 -30.97 -22.32
CA LEU A 774 -11.09 -30.17 -22.11
C LEU A 774 -10.65 -29.53 -23.42
N LYS A 775 -10.39 -28.22 -23.38
CA LYS A 775 -9.81 -27.44 -24.48
C LYS A 775 -8.29 -27.58 -24.51
N ARG A 776 -7.67 -27.68 -23.33
CA ARG A 776 -6.23 -27.79 -23.12
C ARG A 776 -5.95 -29.05 -22.28
N PRO A 777 -6.07 -30.25 -22.87
CA PRO A 777 -6.02 -31.51 -22.14
C PRO A 777 -4.63 -31.89 -21.61
N TYR A 778 -3.55 -31.20 -22.01
CA TYR A 778 -2.18 -31.61 -21.65
C TYR A 778 -1.31 -30.44 -21.22
N PHE A 779 -0.58 -30.62 -20.12
CA PHE A 779 0.52 -29.77 -19.68
C PHE A 779 1.80 -30.20 -20.40
N ASN A 780 2.34 -29.33 -21.25
CA ASN A 780 3.49 -29.62 -22.10
C ASN A 780 4.27 -28.35 -22.47
N HIS A 781 5.34 -28.50 -23.27
CA HIS A 781 6.16 -27.38 -23.75
C HIS A 781 5.38 -26.31 -24.51
N GLU A 782 4.36 -26.68 -25.29
CA GLU A 782 3.53 -25.72 -26.03
C GLU A 782 2.79 -24.80 -25.05
N THR A 783 2.18 -25.37 -24.01
CA THR A 783 1.47 -24.57 -23.00
C THR A 783 2.40 -23.69 -22.16
N VAL A 784 3.59 -24.18 -21.81
CA VAL A 784 4.60 -23.37 -21.11
C VAL A 784 5.10 -22.24 -22.02
N GLY A 785 5.32 -22.54 -23.30
CA GLY A 785 5.75 -21.56 -24.29
C GLY A 785 4.71 -20.47 -24.55
N GLU A 786 3.43 -20.83 -24.70
CA GLU A 786 2.33 -19.85 -24.85
C GLU A 786 2.32 -18.84 -23.70
N MET A 787 2.51 -19.32 -22.47
CA MET A 787 2.58 -18.46 -21.29
C MET A 787 3.75 -17.50 -21.37
N VAL A 788 4.96 -18.02 -21.61
CA VAL A 788 6.19 -17.21 -21.70
C VAL A 788 6.08 -16.17 -22.81
N GLU A 789 5.60 -16.55 -23.99
CA GLU A 789 5.48 -15.63 -25.13
C GLU A 789 4.46 -14.52 -24.89
N LYS A 790 3.33 -14.81 -24.23
CA LYS A 790 2.37 -13.76 -23.82
C LYS A 790 2.97 -12.80 -22.80
N LEU A 791 3.84 -13.27 -21.90
CA LEU A 791 4.52 -12.40 -20.93
C LEU A 791 5.62 -11.55 -21.56
N LYS A 792 6.33 -12.09 -22.56
CA LYS A 792 7.28 -11.32 -23.37
C LYS A 792 6.57 -10.22 -24.17
N ALA A 793 5.40 -10.52 -24.73
CA ALA A 793 4.58 -9.55 -25.44
C ALA A 793 4.11 -8.38 -24.53
N GLU A 794 3.99 -8.62 -23.23
CA GLU A 794 3.69 -7.59 -22.21
C GLU A 794 4.93 -6.89 -21.65
N HIS A 795 6.12 -7.15 -22.20
CA HIS A 795 7.39 -6.68 -21.66
C HIS A 795 7.55 -6.99 -20.16
N SER A 796 7.00 -8.13 -19.72
CA SER A 796 7.00 -8.58 -18.31
C SER A 796 7.84 -9.84 -18.09
N TRP A 797 8.50 -10.34 -19.14
CA TRP A 797 9.39 -11.50 -19.11
C TRP A 797 10.72 -11.19 -19.83
N PRO A 798 11.87 -11.65 -19.30
CA PRO A 798 13.18 -11.40 -19.93
C PRO A 798 13.34 -12.08 -21.30
N ASN A 799 13.92 -11.35 -22.26
CA ASN A 799 14.21 -11.84 -23.62
C ASN A 799 15.64 -12.40 -23.78
N ASN A 800 16.26 -12.84 -22.69
CA ASN A 800 17.58 -13.45 -22.77
C ASN A 800 17.48 -14.85 -23.41
N ASP A 801 18.43 -15.19 -24.28
CA ASP A 801 18.56 -16.56 -24.74
C ASP A 801 18.82 -17.48 -23.53
N PRO A 802 18.09 -18.61 -23.40
CA PRO A 802 18.27 -19.57 -22.32
C PRO A 802 19.69 -20.05 -22.21
#